data_AF-A0A9P1FD66-F1
#
_entry.id   AF-A0A9P1FD66-F1
#
_cell.length_a   1.000
_cell.length_b   1.000
_cell.length_c   1.000
_cell.angle_alpha   90.00
_cell.angle_beta   90.00
_cell.angle_gamma   90.00
#
_symmetry.space_group_name_H-M   'P 1'
#
loop_
_entity.id
_entity.type
_entity.pdbx_description
1 polymer ?
#
loop_
_entity_poly.entity_id
_entity_poly.type
_entity_poly.pdbx_seq_one_letter_code
_entity_poly.pdbx_strand_id
1 'polypeptide(L)'
;MTAVIVTGGIDLSVGSIVALCGVVTGILWQDYEWPIALASTAGVATGLLAGAVNGTLVVLGIAPLVGTLATMAFFAGLAMAIAEGRRIPGLPESFNHLGQGSLLGIPLQFWLMTAVFAAAYVVVHHTRHGRYLFAIGDNRLAAQFAAVRVRRVEWWVYALTGLVAGVVSLAYTARGGAAIPNAGTGLELQVIACVVIGGTSVTGGYGGVGRTLLGVTALANLDLGLQLFASNEQLRTMKAAWTAVVLVVVALSTGCSAEQSGPKALKMGMMPKLVGIPYFEACKEGAEEAAAELGIELDYDGPATDSVEEQAKIVDRWIVQGYDIIAVAPNDPEVIAPALRRAADAGIVVITWDADANPTESGRQKFVNQATFEGIGNALVDVLAESMDVKGKAVIISGSVTSPNQQAWMEVMHARLKDRYPDIEVPATLYSDEDQAKAQQLARDAMSNHPDLTGIWGITSVALPGAAKAVRDAGRSGEVLVTGLSLPSTTREYVKDGTVPKFVLWNPVDLGYLTVYVGKQLAEAKLENGTHTLGRLESIEVSDDEVLLGEPLVFDSENIDADSLRKHMLAVEAGMRAYAEKFGEDVEKWGIVGLLHDFDYERWPNAPDHPLQGAEILAARGYPEDVIYAIKSHADYLPDCPRVSPMDKTLYACDELAGFITAVAVIRPTGIEGLKPKSVKKKLKQKSFAAAVNRDDITRGAEDLEVDLDEHIQFLIDAMTAIAPQLGLANSAEE
;
A
#
# COMPACT_ATOMS: atom_id res chain seq x y z
N MET A 1 6.87 6.73 -24.28
CA MET A 1 6.14 6.00 -23.23
C MET A 1 6.88 4.77 -22.72
N THR A 2 7.23 3.76 -23.53
CA THR A 2 7.90 2.54 -23.05
C THR A 2 9.09 2.80 -22.12
N ALA A 3 9.99 3.73 -22.49
CA ALA A 3 11.12 4.10 -21.65
C ALA A 3 10.74 4.75 -20.30
N VAL A 4 9.64 5.52 -20.27
CA VAL A 4 9.10 6.15 -19.05
C VAL A 4 8.51 5.09 -18.12
N ILE A 5 7.71 4.18 -18.69
CA ILE A 5 7.07 3.10 -17.93
C ILE A 5 8.09 2.09 -17.40
N VAL A 6 9.11 1.75 -18.20
CA VAL A 6 10.22 0.90 -17.73
C VAL A 6 10.96 1.51 -16.53
N THR A 7 10.95 2.83 -16.34
CA THR A 7 11.52 3.48 -15.14
C THR A 7 10.55 3.58 -13.95
N GLY A 8 9.34 3.01 -14.04
CA GLY A 8 8.29 3.11 -13.01
C GLY A 8 7.50 4.43 -13.06
N GLY A 9 7.56 5.17 -14.18
CA GLY A 9 6.85 6.43 -14.37
C GLY A 9 5.70 6.34 -15.38
N ILE A 10 4.79 7.30 -15.35
CA ILE A 10 3.71 7.44 -16.35
C ILE A 10 3.64 8.90 -16.80
N ASP A 11 3.50 9.12 -18.11
CA ASP A 11 3.31 10.46 -18.68
C ASP A 11 1.92 10.59 -19.32
N LEU A 12 1.00 11.21 -18.60
CA LEU A 12 -0.37 11.44 -19.07
C LEU A 12 -0.49 12.60 -20.08
N SER A 13 0.57 13.39 -20.27
CA SER A 13 0.49 14.63 -21.06
C SER A 13 0.75 14.43 -22.56
N VAL A 14 1.09 13.22 -23.02
CA VAL A 14 1.49 12.99 -24.43
C VAL A 14 0.44 13.44 -25.45
N GLY A 15 -0.85 13.27 -25.16
CA GLY A 15 -1.94 13.72 -26.01
C GLY A 15 -2.03 15.25 -26.09
N SER A 16 -1.90 15.95 -24.96
CA SER A 16 -1.95 17.40 -24.93
C SER A 16 -0.67 18.05 -25.47
N ILE A 17 0.49 17.40 -25.36
CA ILE A 17 1.73 17.82 -26.05
C ILE A 17 1.54 17.73 -27.56
N VAL A 18 0.90 16.67 -28.08
CA VAL A 18 0.58 16.54 -29.52
C VAL A 18 -0.30 17.72 -29.98
N ALA A 19 -1.34 18.07 -29.23
CA ALA A 19 -2.19 19.22 -29.53
C ALA A 19 -1.39 20.54 -29.56
N LEU A 20 -0.61 20.79 -28.51
CA LEU A 20 0.17 22.01 -28.33
C LEU A 20 1.20 22.21 -29.46
N CYS A 21 1.94 21.16 -29.82
CA CYS A 21 2.92 21.21 -30.90
C CYS A 21 2.26 21.51 -32.25
N GLY A 22 1.07 20.95 -32.49
CA GLY A 22 0.31 21.16 -33.71
C GLY A 22 -0.18 22.61 -33.80
N VAL A 23 -0.76 23.13 -32.72
CA VAL A 23 -1.21 24.52 -32.61
C VAL A 23 -0.07 25.50 -32.82
N VAL A 24 1.08 25.30 -32.15
CA VAL A 24 2.25 26.17 -32.33
C VAL A 24 2.72 26.16 -33.79
N THR A 25 2.79 24.99 -34.42
CA THR A 25 3.14 24.87 -35.84
C THR A 25 2.14 25.62 -36.73
N GLY A 26 0.85 25.46 -36.46
CA GLY A 26 -0.24 26.08 -37.21
C GLY A 26 -0.27 27.60 -37.09
N ILE A 27 -0.15 28.15 -35.87
CA ILE A 27 -0.15 29.59 -35.61
C ILE A 27 1.08 30.25 -36.23
N LEU A 28 2.27 29.66 -36.07
CA LEU A 28 3.48 30.23 -36.65
C LEU A 28 3.41 30.27 -38.19
N TRP A 29 2.79 29.27 -38.80
CA TRP A 29 2.53 29.27 -40.25
C TRP A 29 1.47 30.31 -40.65
N GLN A 30 0.29 30.27 -40.03
CA GLN A 30 -0.87 31.02 -40.52
C GLN A 30 -0.88 32.48 -40.09
N ASP A 31 -0.53 32.76 -38.83
CA ASP A 31 -0.70 34.09 -38.23
C ASP A 31 0.61 34.89 -38.27
N TYR A 32 1.75 34.20 -38.15
CA TYR A 32 3.08 34.83 -38.19
C TYR A 32 3.82 34.64 -39.52
N GLU A 33 3.22 33.91 -40.47
CA GLU A 33 3.74 33.69 -41.83
C GLU A 33 5.17 33.09 -41.88
N TRP A 34 5.54 32.31 -40.87
CA TRP A 34 6.84 31.63 -40.86
C TRP A 34 6.91 30.55 -41.94
N PRO A 35 8.09 30.30 -42.54
CA PRO A 35 8.27 29.15 -43.41
C PRO A 35 7.88 27.85 -42.68
N ILE A 36 7.10 26.99 -43.34
CA ILE A 36 6.52 25.80 -42.69
C ILE A 36 7.56 24.86 -42.08
N ALA A 37 8.76 24.79 -42.65
CA ALA A 37 9.88 24.04 -42.08
C ALA A 37 10.30 24.61 -40.72
N LEU A 38 10.41 25.93 -40.60
CA LEU A 38 10.77 26.60 -39.34
C LEU A 38 9.64 26.47 -38.31
N ALA A 39 8.39 26.65 -38.73
CA ALA A 39 7.21 26.44 -37.88
C ALA A 39 7.15 24.99 -37.34
N SER A 40 7.43 24.00 -38.19
CA SER A 40 7.47 22.58 -37.80
C SER A 40 8.59 22.29 -36.80
N THR A 41 9.79 22.86 -37.00
CA THR A 41 10.89 22.71 -36.04
C THR A 41 10.56 23.36 -34.69
N ALA A 42 9.86 24.50 -34.70
CA ALA A 42 9.40 25.15 -33.48
C ALA A 42 8.37 24.28 -32.74
N GLY A 43 7.41 23.68 -33.45
CA GLY A 43 6.46 22.74 -32.87
C GLY A 43 7.14 21.53 -32.22
N VAL A 44 8.10 20.91 -32.90
CA VAL A 44 8.89 19.79 -32.31
C VAL A 44 9.69 20.25 -31.09
N ALA A 45 10.27 21.45 -31.14
CA ALA A 45 10.99 22.04 -30.00
C ALA A 45 10.07 22.30 -28.80
N THR A 46 8.82 22.74 -29.04
CA THR A 46 7.80 22.86 -27.99
C THR A 46 7.54 21.51 -27.31
N GLY A 47 7.49 20.42 -28.07
CA GLY A 47 7.34 19.07 -27.51
C GLY A 47 8.50 18.67 -26.61
N LEU A 48 9.74 18.91 -27.05
CA LEU A 48 10.94 18.68 -26.24
C LEU A 48 10.92 19.50 -24.94
N LEU A 49 10.54 20.78 -25.01
CA LEU A 49 10.44 21.66 -23.85
C LEU A 49 9.35 21.20 -22.88
N ALA A 50 8.17 20.82 -23.38
CA ALA A 50 7.09 20.29 -22.56
C ALA A 50 7.49 19.00 -21.84
N GLY A 51 8.16 18.07 -22.54
CA GLY A 51 8.73 16.87 -21.93
C GLY A 51 9.82 17.17 -20.89
N ALA A 52 10.65 18.18 -21.14
CA ALA A 52 11.67 18.62 -20.17
C ALA A 52 11.05 19.26 -18.91
N VAL A 53 9.91 19.95 -19.03
CA VAL A 53 9.12 20.43 -17.88
C VAL A 53 8.66 19.23 -17.05
N ASN A 54 8.06 18.20 -17.67
CA ASN A 54 7.65 16.97 -16.97
C ASN A 54 8.84 16.31 -16.26
N GLY A 55 9.96 16.14 -16.97
CA GLY A 55 11.17 15.57 -16.41
C GLY A 55 11.70 16.38 -15.22
N THR A 56 11.54 17.71 -15.24
CA THR A 56 11.94 18.57 -14.12
C THR A 56 11.05 18.36 -12.91
N LEU A 57 9.73 18.30 -13.09
CA LEU A 57 8.78 18.02 -11.99
C LEU A 57 9.10 16.69 -11.31
N VAL A 58 9.36 15.65 -12.10
CA VAL A 58 9.72 14.31 -11.59
C VAL A 58 11.03 14.36 -10.81
N VAL A 59 12.05 15.05 -11.32
CA VAL A 59 13.34 15.20 -10.63
C VAL A 59 13.23 15.99 -9.32
N LEU A 60 12.27 16.90 -9.22
CA LEU A 60 11.97 17.65 -8.00
C LEU A 60 11.22 16.82 -6.94
N GLY A 61 10.88 15.56 -7.24
CA GLY A 61 10.22 14.65 -6.30
C GLY A 61 8.70 14.65 -6.40
N ILE A 62 8.13 15.30 -7.40
CA ILE A 62 6.69 15.19 -7.68
C ILE A 62 6.43 13.83 -8.33
N ALA A 63 5.45 13.10 -7.81
CA ALA A 63 5.05 11.81 -8.38
C ALA A 63 4.72 11.97 -9.87
N PRO A 64 5.27 11.14 -10.78
CA PRO A 64 5.09 11.29 -12.23
C PRO A 64 3.64 11.39 -12.70
N LEU A 65 2.75 10.57 -12.13
CA LEU A 65 1.33 10.58 -12.47
C LEU A 65 0.70 11.94 -12.15
N VAL A 66 0.93 12.47 -10.95
CA VAL A 66 0.39 13.76 -10.50
C VAL A 66 0.98 14.92 -11.31
N GLY A 67 2.30 14.91 -11.52
CA GLY A 67 2.98 15.97 -12.28
C GLY A 67 2.57 15.99 -13.75
N THR A 68 2.38 14.82 -14.37
CA THR A 68 2.00 14.71 -15.78
C THR A 68 0.50 14.90 -16.00
N LEU A 69 -0.35 14.62 -15.01
CA LEU A 69 -1.77 14.99 -15.01
C LEU A 69 -1.95 16.52 -14.94
N ALA A 70 -1.21 17.19 -14.05
CA ALA A 70 -1.24 18.64 -13.93
C ALA A 70 -0.77 19.33 -15.22
N THR A 71 0.34 18.86 -15.79
CA THR A 71 0.85 19.39 -17.06
C THR A 71 -0.01 18.99 -18.25
N MET A 72 -0.69 17.85 -18.22
CA MET A 72 -1.68 17.48 -19.24
C MET A 72 -2.76 18.56 -19.34
N ALA A 73 -3.38 18.93 -18.22
CA ALA A 73 -4.40 19.98 -18.15
C ALA A 73 -3.82 21.34 -18.56
N PHE A 74 -2.62 21.68 -18.09
CA PHE A 74 -1.95 22.92 -18.43
C PHE A 74 -1.64 23.04 -19.93
N PHE A 75 -1.03 22.03 -20.56
CA PHE A 75 -0.69 22.04 -21.98
C PHE A 75 -1.94 22.02 -22.85
N ALA A 76 -3.00 21.30 -22.45
CA ALA A 76 -4.28 21.32 -23.15
C ALA A 76 -4.91 22.72 -23.09
N GLY A 77 -4.91 23.34 -21.90
CA GLY A 77 -5.36 24.73 -21.72
C GLY A 77 -4.54 25.73 -22.53
N LEU A 78 -3.23 25.55 -22.59
CA LEU A 78 -2.33 26.39 -23.37
C LEU A 78 -2.59 26.25 -24.88
N ALA A 79 -2.78 25.03 -25.37
CA ALA A 79 -3.15 24.77 -26.76
C ALA A 79 -4.48 25.45 -27.12
N MET A 80 -5.48 25.35 -26.24
CA MET A 80 -6.78 26.03 -26.39
C MET A 80 -6.65 27.55 -26.38
N ALA A 81 -5.84 28.11 -25.47
CA ALA A 81 -5.65 29.54 -25.34
C ALA A 81 -4.93 30.13 -26.55
N ILE A 82 -3.83 29.51 -26.99
CA ILE A 82 -3.05 29.95 -28.16
C ILE A 82 -3.88 29.86 -29.44
N ALA A 83 -4.66 28.78 -29.58
CA ALA A 83 -5.52 28.61 -30.75
C ALA A 83 -6.83 29.38 -30.64
N GLU A 84 -7.13 30.10 -29.55
CA GLU A 84 -8.44 30.72 -29.28
C GLU A 84 -9.62 29.74 -29.51
N GLY A 85 -9.41 28.45 -29.22
CA GLY A 85 -10.37 27.37 -29.48
C GLY A 85 -10.66 27.06 -30.96
N ARG A 86 -10.07 27.78 -31.92
CA ARG A 86 -10.29 27.56 -33.36
C ARG A 86 -9.37 26.48 -33.94
N ARG A 87 -9.86 25.83 -35.00
CA ARG A 87 -9.05 25.01 -35.91
C ARG A 87 -8.26 25.93 -36.84
N ILE A 88 -7.01 25.55 -37.16
CA ILE A 88 -6.08 26.31 -38.00
C ILE A 88 -5.84 25.54 -39.31
N PRO A 89 -6.65 25.79 -40.37
CA PRO A 89 -6.51 25.13 -41.66
C PRO A 89 -5.47 25.83 -42.55
N GLY A 90 -5.31 25.36 -43.80
CA GLY A 90 -4.53 26.07 -44.82
C GLY A 90 -3.02 25.80 -44.77
N LEU A 91 -2.63 24.62 -44.27
CA LEU A 91 -1.24 24.16 -44.31
C LEU A 91 -0.84 23.81 -45.76
N PRO A 92 0.42 24.07 -46.16
CA PRO A 92 0.85 23.90 -47.54
C PRO A 92 0.87 22.42 -47.94
N GLU A 93 0.70 22.15 -49.23
CA GLU A 93 0.67 20.79 -49.77
C GLU A 93 1.94 19.99 -49.46
N SER A 94 3.09 20.65 -49.45
CA SER A 94 4.38 20.07 -49.04
C SER A 94 4.37 19.52 -47.61
N PHE A 95 3.61 20.14 -46.70
CA PHE A 95 3.44 19.67 -45.33
C PHE A 95 2.38 18.57 -45.26
N ASN A 96 1.24 18.74 -45.92
CA ASN A 96 0.17 17.72 -45.93
C ASN A 96 0.65 16.40 -46.55
N HIS A 97 1.57 16.46 -47.51
CA HIS A 97 2.21 15.26 -48.08
C HIS A 97 2.90 14.39 -47.01
N LEU A 98 3.37 14.96 -45.89
CA LEU A 98 3.92 14.19 -44.77
C LEU A 98 2.89 13.21 -44.18
N GLY A 99 1.63 13.64 -44.10
CA GLY A 99 0.54 12.91 -43.46
C GLY A 99 -0.50 12.35 -44.44
N GLN A 100 -0.33 12.54 -45.75
CA GLN A 100 -1.26 12.07 -46.79
C GLN A 100 -0.55 11.41 -47.99
N GLY A 101 0.76 11.59 -48.12
CA GLY A 101 1.57 11.05 -49.22
C GLY A 101 1.96 9.58 -49.03
N SER A 102 2.56 9.01 -50.08
CA SER A 102 3.09 7.65 -50.08
C SER A 102 4.48 7.58 -50.68
N LEU A 103 5.28 6.63 -50.21
CA LEU A 103 6.61 6.30 -50.72
C LEU A 103 6.65 4.80 -51.01
N LEU A 104 7.02 4.43 -52.24
CA LEU A 104 7.00 3.03 -52.72
C LEU A 104 5.61 2.36 -52.59
N GLY A 105 4.53 3.16 -52.70
CA GLY A 105 3.15 2.68 -52.52
C GLY A 105 2.72 2.45 -51.06
N ILE A 106 3.60 2.72 -50.09
CA ILE A 106 3.31 2.62 -48.65
C ILE A 106 3.11 4.03 -48.07
N PRO A 107 2.10 4.26 -47.22
CA PRO A 107 1.86 5.58 -46.62
C PRO A 107 3.08 6.10 -45.85
N LEU A 108 3.38 7.40 -45.98
CA LEU A 108 4.60 7.99 -45.39
C LEU A 108 4.63 7.92 -43.85
N GLN A 109 3.47 7.83 -43.21
CA GLN A 109 3.33 7.66 -41.76
C GLN A 109 3.87 6.30 -41.30
N PHE A 110 3.79 5.25 -42.13
CA PHE A 110 4.39 3.95 -41.82
C PHE A 110 5.92 4.08 -41.75
N TRP A 111 6.54 4.74 -42.72
CA TRP A 111 7.98 4.98 -42.72
C TRP A 111 8.44 5.81 -41.53
N LEU A 112 7.68 6.85 -41.17
CA LEU A 112 7.93 7.64 -39.97
C LEU A 112 7.85 6.77 -38.69
N MET A 113 6.81 5.95 -38.57
CA MET A 113 6.64 5.02 -37.46
C MET A 113 7.82 4.04 -37.38
N THR A 114 8.20 3.39 -38.49
CA THR A 114 9.33 2.45 -38.55
C THR A 114 10.63 3.12 -38.11
N ALA A 115 10.90 4.34 -38.58
CA ALA A 115 12.10 5.09 -38.20
C ALA A 115 12.13 5.42 -36.70
N VAL A 116 11.00 5.88 -36.13
CA VAL A 116 10.89 6.19 -34.70
C VAL A 116 11.03 4.93 -33.84
N PHE A 117 10.38 3.83 -34.22
CA PHE A 117 10.51 2.55 -33.51
C PHE A 117 11.92 1.99 -33.57
N ALA A 118 12.59 2.05 -34.73
CA ALA A 118 13.97 1.60 -34.87
C ALA A 118 14.92 2.44 -33.99
N ALA A 119 14.77 3.76 -33.99
CA ALA A 119 15.56 4.65 -33.13
C ALA A 119 15.32 4.35 -31.64
N ALA A 120 14.05 4.21 -31.23
CA ALA A 120 13.69 3.87 -29.86
C ALA A 120 14.24 2.50 -29.45
N TYR A 121 14.18 1.50 -30.34
CA TYR A 121 14.72 0.17 -30.09
C TYR A 121 16.22 0.21 -29.83
N VAL A 122 16.98 0.95 -30.65
CA VAL A 122 18.42 1.15 -30.43
C VAL A 122 18.68 1.86 -29.11
N VAL A 123 17.99 2.95 -28.81
CA VAL A 123 18.19 3.71 -27.57
C VAL A 123 17.91 2.87 -26.33
N VAL A 124 16.79 2.13 -26.32
CA VAL A 124 16.36 1.36 -25.14
C VAL A 124 17.14 0.05 -24.98
N HIS A 125 17.44 -0.67 -26.06
CA HIS A 125 18.02 -2.03 -25.98
C HIS A 125 19.52 -2.10 -26.25
N HIS A 126 20.08 -1.13 -27.00
CA HIS A 126 21.47 -1.20 -27.46
C HIS A 126 22.37 -0.08 -26.90
N THR A 127 21.89 0.77 -25.98
CA THR A 127 22.74 1.78 -25.33
C THR A 127 22.93 1.54 -23.83
N ARG A 128 23.98 2.15 -23.26
CA ARG A 128 24.22 2.15 -21.81
C ARG A 128 23.08 2.83 -21.05
N HIS A 129 22.51 3.88 -21.63
CA HIS A 129 21.39 4.61 -21.04
C HIS A 129 20.13 3.75 -20.97
N GLY A 130 19.90 2.90 -21.99
CA GLY A 130 18.83 1.91 -22.00
C GLY A 130 18.89 0.96 -20.80
N ARG A 131 20.06 0.41 -20.47
CA ARG A 131 20.24 -0.45 -19.29
C ARG A 131 19.93 0.26 -17.97
N TYR A 132 20.23 1.55 -17.87
CA TYR A 132 19.87 2.33 -16.69
C TYR A 132 18.36 2.48 -16.52
N LEU A 133 17.58 2.46 -17.61
CA LEU A 133 16.12 2.52 -17.51
C LEU A 133 15.59 1.31 -16.74
N PHE A 134 16.02 0.12 -17.15
CA PHE A 134 15.63 -1.14 -16.50
C PHE A 134 16.14 -1.21 -15.06
N ALA A 135 17.41 -0.85 -14.82
CA ALA A 135 17.96 -0.83 -13.46
C ALA A 135 17.22 0.14 -12.51
N ILE A 136 16.77 1.29 -13.02
CA ILE A 136 16.01 2.27 -12.22
C ILE A 136 14.62 1.74 -11.88
N GLY A 137 13.92 1.13 -12.85
CA GLY A 137 12.58 0.62 -12.60
C GLY A 137 12.54 -0.71 -11.85
N ASP A 138 13.62 -1.48 -11.87
CA ASP A 138 13.78 -2.69 -11.05
C ASP A 138 14.02 -2.32 -9.59
N ASN A 139 15.08 -1.54 -9.33
CA ASN A 139 15.32 -0.98 -8.00
C ASN A 139 16.05 0.37 -8.07
N ARG A 140 15.27 1.43 -7.83
CA ARG A 140 15.76 2.82 -7.88
C ARG A 140 16.89 3.09 -6.88
N LEU A 141 16.83 2.51 -5.68
CA LEU A 141 17.82 2.70 -4.62
C LEU A 141 19.13 1.97 -4.96
N ALA A 142 19.04 0.73 -5.44
CA ALA A 142 20.18 -0.05 -5.91
C ALA A 142 20.88 0.63 -7.10
N ALA A 143 20.12 1.20 -8.04
CA ALA A 143 20.68 1.97 -9.14
C ALA A 143 21.47 3.20 -8.65
N GLN A 144 21.00 3.88 -7.59
CA GLN A 144 21.74 4.99 -6.98
C GLN A 144 23.04 4.52 -6.33
N PHE A 145 23.03 3.40 -5.60
CA PHE A 145 24.24 2.80 -5.03
C PHE A 145 25.22 2.29 -6.09
N ALA A 146 24.72 1.85 -7.26
CA ALA A 146 25.51 1.51 -8.44
C ALA A 146 26.00 2.75 -9.23
N ALA A 147 25.94 3.93 -8.64
CA ALA A 147 26.38 5.21 -9.20
C ALA A 147 25.64 5.66 -10.49
N VAL A 148 24.43 5.13 -10.74
CA VAL A 148 23.55 5.62 -11.80
C VAL A 148 22.99 6.98 -11.38
N ARG A 149 23.12 7.98 -12.25
CA ARG A 149 22.54 9.32 -12.02
C ARG A 149 21.04 9.30 -12.32
N VAL A 150 20.27 8.65 -11.45
CA VAL A 150 18.82 8.39 -11.62
C VAL A 150 18.05 9.64 -12.07
N ARG A 151 18.21 10.75 -11.34
CA ARG A 151 17.58 12.04 -11.70
C ARG A 151 17.87 12.49 -13.12
N ARG A 152 19.10 12.31 -13.59
CA ARG A 152 19.47 12.70 -14.97
C ARG A 152 18.79 11.79 -15.98
N VAL A 153 18.71 10.49 -15.66
CA VAL A 153 18.10 9.49 -16.53
C VAL A 153 16.61 9.75 -16.69
N GLU A 154 15.88 9.90 -15.57
CA GLU A 154 14.45 10.24 -15.58
C GLU A 154 14.21 11.51 -16.40
N TRP A 155 14.97 12.58 -16.16
CA TRP A 155 14.79 13.86 -16.87
C TRP A 155 14.85 13.74 -18.40
N TRP A 156 15.87 13.07 -18.95
CA TRP A 156 16.00 12.98 -20.41
C TRP A 156 14.97 12.05 -21.03
N VAL A 157 14.44 11.08 -20.29
CA VAL A 157 13.41 10.15 -20.77
C VAL A 157 12.07 10.84 -20.97
N TYR A 158 11.67 11.74 -20.06
CA TYR A 158 10.49 12.60 -20.27
C TYR A 158 10.72 13.61 -21.41
N ALA A 159 11.90 14.23 -21.48
CA ALA A 159 12.25 15.14 -22.59
C ALA A 159 12.18 14.43 -23.96
N LEU A 160 12.71 13.21 -24.06
CA LEU A 160 12.63 12.41 -25.28
C LEU A 160 11.18 12.02 -25.61
N THR A 161 10.36 11.72 -24.61
CA THR A 161 8.93 11.41 -24.83
C THR A 161 8.20 12.62 -25.43
N GLY A 162 8.46 13.82 -24.92
CA GLY A 162 7.94 15.06 -25.49
C GLY A 162 8.45 15.35 -26.90
N LEU A 163 9.73 15.08 -27.18
CA LEU A 163 10.29 15.20 -28.54
C LEU A 163 9.56 14.30 -29.55
N VAL A 164 9.35 13.04 -29.18
CA VAL A 164 8.63 12.07 -30.03
C VAL A 164 7.17 12.50 -30.23
N ALA A 165 6.50 12.98 -29.17
CA ALA A 165 5.16 13.55 -29.27
C ALA A 165 5.10 14.74 -30.24
N GLY A 166 6.12 15.62 -30.24
CA GLY A 166 6.25 16.70 -31.20
C GLY A 166 6.40 16.23 -32.65
N VAL A 167 7.20 15.20 -32.90
CA VAL A 167 7.34 14.60 -34.26
C VAL A 167 6.03 13.96 -34.72
N VAL A 168 5.36 13.22 -33.83
CA VAL A 168 4.05 12.61 -34.11
C VAL A 168 2.99 13.66 -34.39
N SER A 169 3.03 14.80 -33.69
CA SER A 169 2.13 15.93 -33.92
C SER A 169 2.16 16.42 -35.36
N LEU A 170 3.34 16.53 -35.98
CA LEU A 170 3.44 16.94 -37.39
C LEU A 170 2.69 15.98 -38.31
N ALA A 171 2.86 14.67 -38.12
CA ALA A 171 2.14 13.66 -38.89
C ALA A 171 0.62 13.71 -38.65
N TYR A 172 0.21 13.92 -37.39
CA TYR A 172 -1.20 14.02 -37.01
C TYR A 172 -1.87 15.25 -37.64
N THR A 173 -1.22 16.41 -37.54
CA THR A 173 -1.66 17.68 -38.14
C THR A 173 -1.67 17.60 -39.67
N ALA A 174 -0.63 17.05 -40.30
CA ALA A 174 -0.55 16.88 -41.76
C ALA A 174 -1.65 15.95 -42.29
N ARG A 175 -1.95 14.87 -41.56
CA ARG A 175 -3.04 13.95 -41.93
C ARG A 175 -4.39 14.66 -41.89
N GLY A 176 -4.65 15.43 -40.83
CA GLY A 176 -5.88 16.20 -40.66
C GLY A 176 -5.98 17.46 -41.51
N GLY A 177 -4.90 17.88 -42.18
CA GLY A 177 -4.83 19.11 -43.00
C GLY A 177 -5.00 20.41 -42.21
N ALA A 178 -4.92 20.35 -40.88
CA ALA A 178 -5.14 21.50 -40.00
C ALA A 178 -4.65 21.19 -38.57
N ALA A 179 -4.19 22.22 -37.86
CA ALA A 179 -3.92 22.11 -36.43
C ALA A 179 -5.21 22.28 -35.63
N ILE A 180 -5.41 21.41 -34.65
CA ILE A 180 -6.63 21.32 -33.85
C ILE A 180 -6.21 21.34 -32.36
N PRO A 181 -6.73 22.25 -31.53
CA PRO A 181 -6.25 22.44 -30.15
C PRO A 181 -6.62 21.33 -29.16
N ASN A 182 -7.53 20.43 -29.51
CA ASN A 182 -7.78 19.16 -28.79
C ASN A 182 -7.30 17.92 -29.56
N ALA A 183 -6.38 18.09 -30.52
CA ALA A 183 -5.79 16.97 -31.23
C ALA A 183 -5.01 16.08 -30.26
N GLY A 184 -5.50 14.87 -30.02
CA GLY A 184 -4.82 13.88 -29.20
C GLY A 184 -5.45 13.60 -27.84
N THR A 185 -6.62 14.20 -27.53
CA THR A 185 -7.42 13.77 -26.37
C THR A 185 -7.70 12.27 -26.43
N GLY A 186 -7.40 11.54 -25.34
CA GLY A 186 -7.56 10.10 -25.24
C GLY A 186 -6.36 9.29 -25.76
N LEU A 187 -5.41 9.91 -26.48
CA LEU A 187 -4.20 9.21 -26.93
C LEU A 187 -3.33 8.79 -25.75
N GLU A 188 -3.34 9.54 -24.65
CA GLU A 188 -2.61 9.22 -23.44
C GLU A 188 -2.99 7.83 -22.89
N LEU A 189 -4.29 7.53 -22.80
CA LEU A 189 -4.79 6.23 -22.34
C LEU A 189 -4.49 5.12 -23.36
N GLN A 190 -4.70 5.40 -24.66
CA GLN A 190 -4.43 4.43 -25.72
C GLN A 190 -2.95 4.04 -25.80
N VAL A 191 -2.04 5.00 -25.66
CA VAL A 191 -0.59 4.77 -25.69
C VAL A 191 -0.15 3.95 -24.48
N ILE A 192 -0.68 4.24 -23.30
CA ILE A 192 -0.41 3.44 -22.09
C ILE A 192 -0.92 2.01 -22.31
N ALA A 193 -2.16 1.85 -22.78
CA ALA A 193 -2.73 0.54 -23.05
C ALA A 193 -1.89 -0.26 -24.07
N CYS A 194 -1.39 0.36 -25.14
CA CYS A 194 -0.50 -0.29 -26.12
C CYS A 194 0.79 -0.81 -25.47
N VAL A 195 1.37 -0.03 -24.56
CA VAL A 195 2.64 -0.38 -23.89
C VAL A 195 2.42 -1.51 -22.88
N VAL A 196 1.33 -1.45 -22.13
CA VAL A 196 0.95 -2.43 -21.09
C VAL A 196 0.48 -3.75 -21.71
N ILE A 197 -0.37 -3.73 -22.74
CA ILE A 197 -0.77 -4.92 -23.50
C ILE A 197 0.45 -5.54 -24.18
N GLY A 198 1.42 -4.71 -24.58
CA GLY A 198 2.74 -5.17 -25.01
C GLY A 198 3.62 -5.73 -23.88
N GLY A 199 3.11 -6.03 -22.69
CA GLY A 199 3.84 -6.70 -21.61
C GLY A 199 4.97 -5.87 -20.98
N THR A 200 4.85 -4.54 -20.98
CA THR A 200 5.74 -3.67 -20.18
C THR A 200 5.10 -3.46 -18.80
N SER A 201 5.87 -3.71 -17.73
CA SER A 201 5.39 -3.57 -16.35
C SER A 201 5.16 -2.10 -15.99
N VAL A 202 4.02 -1.80 -15.36
CA VAL A 202 3.67 -0.43 -14.94
C VAL A 202 4.51 0.02 -13.73
N THR A 203 4.94 -0.92 -12.89
CA THR A 203 5.80 -0.67 -11.72
C THR A 203 7.26 -0.42 -12.11
N GLY A 204 7.66 -0.76 -13.34
CA GLY A 204 9.03 -0.58 -13.85
C GLY A 204 9.80 -1.89 -14.01
N GLY A 205 11.06 -1.80 -14.43
CA GLY A 205 12.03 -2.91 -14.42
C GLY A 205 11.92 -3.90 -15.58
N TYR A 206 10.73 -4.03 -16.19
CA TYR A 206 10.47 -5.00 -17.25
C TYR A 206 9.70 -4.39 -18.43
N GLY A 207 10.16 -4.67 -19.67
CA GLY A 207 9.44 -4.25 -20.88
C GLY A 207 10.31 -4.11 -22.12
N GLY A 208 9.76 -3.55 -23.19
CA GLY A 208 10.56 -3.31 -24.40
C GLY A 208 9.79 -2.79 -25.60
N VAL A 209 10.49 -1.99 -26.41
CA VAL A 209 9.96 -1.34 -27.62
C VAL A 209 9.36 -2.34 -28.63
N GLY A 210 10.01 -3.50 -28.83
CA GLY A 210 9.50 -4.54 -29.73
C GLY A 210 8.15 -5.12 -29.27
N ARG A 211 7.96 -5.27 -27.96
CA ARG A 211 6.69 -5.75 -27.42
C ARG A 211 5.60 -4.69 -27.41
N THR A 212 5.97 -3.42 -27.21
CA THR A 212 5.05 -2.29 -27.44
C THR A 212 4.53 -2.28 -28.87
N LEU A 213 5.34 -2.63 -29.87
CA LEU A 213 4.87 -2.74 -31.26
C LEU A 213 3.80 -3.84 -31.43
N LEU A 214 3.93 -4.96 -30.71
CA LEU A 214 2.91 -6.01 -30.67
C LEU A 214 1.63 -5.51 -30.01
N GLY A 215 1.72 -4.78 -28.89
CA GLY A 215 0.56 -4.18 -28.23
C GLY A 215 -0.15 -3.12 -29.07
N VAL A 216 0.61 -2.25 -29.77
CA VAL A 216 0.06 -1.31 -30.78
C VAL A 216 -0.67 -2.08 -31.88
N THR A 217 -0.07 -3.15 -32.39
CA THR A 217 -0.69 -3.98 -33.43
C THR A 217 -1.95 -4.64 -32.91
N ALA A 218 -1.96 -5.18 -31.69
CA ALA A 218 -3.12 -5.81 -31.07
C ALA A 218 -4.28 -4.82 -30.91
N LEU A 219 -4.03 -3.64 -30.33
CA LEU A 219 -5.06 -2.62 -30.15
C LEU A 219 -5.57 -2.03 -31.46
N ALA A 220 -4.69 -1.72 -32.41
CA ALA A 220 -5.10 -1.21 -33.72
C ALA A 220 -5.97 -2.22 -34.47
N ASN A 221 -5.66 -3.51 -34.33
CA ASN A 221 -6.47 -4.58 -34.89
C ASN A 221 -7.82 -4.70 -34.16
N LEU A 222 -7.84 -4.64 -32.83
CA LEU A 222 -9.06 -4.68 -32.04
C LEU A 222 -10.02 -3.52 -32.40
N ASP A 223 -9.52 -2.30 -32.50
CA ASP A 223 -10.29 -1.12 -32.92
C ASP A 223 -10.86 -1.30 -34.32
N LEU A 224 -10.05 -1.79 -35.26
CA LEU A 224 -10.50 -2.08 -36.64
C LEU A 224 -11.59 -3.15 -36.65
N GLY A 225 -11.43 -4.22 -35.86
CA GLY A 225 -12.42 -5.29 -35.72
C GLY A 225 -13.75 -4.76 -35.18
N LEU A 226 -13.71 -4.00 -34.08
CA LEU A 226 -14.90 -3.39 -33.48
C LEU A 226 -15.64 -2.49 -34.48
N GLN A 227 -14.91 -1.66 -35.24
CA GLN A 227 -15.52 -0.79 -36.26
C GLN A 227 -16.18 -1.59 -37.39
N LEU A 228 -15.54 -2.67 -37.86
CA LEU A 228 -16.09 -3.54 -38.90
C LEU A 228 -17.33 -4.32 -38.41
N PHE A 229 -17.34 -4.77 -37.15
CA PHE A 229 -18.48 -5.49 -36.57
C PHE A 229 -19.65 -4.58 -36.21
N ALA A 230 -19.38 -3.32 -35.84
CA ALA A 230 -20.42 -2.33 -35.61
C ALA A 230 -21.12 -1.89 -36.91
N SER A 231 -20.43 -2.00 -38.05
CA SER A 231 -20.93 -1.52 -39.34
C SER A 231 -21.49 -2.60 -40.27
N ASN A 232 -21.28 -3.90 -40.00
CA ASN A 232 -21.67 -4.96 -40.93
C ASN A 232 -22.15 -6.26 -40.24
N GLU A 233 -23.44 -6.58 -40.39
CA GLU A 233 -24.11 -7.69 -39.70
C GLU A 233 -23.63 -9.08 -40.18
N GLN A 234 -23.20 -9.21 -41.44
CA GLN A 234 -22.68 -10.45 -42.02
C GLN A 234 -21.29 -10.87 -41.48
N LEU A 235 -20.52 -9.96 -40.89
CA LEU A 235 -19.17 -10.25 -40.36
C LEU A 235 -19.20 -10.85 -38.94
N ARG A 236 -20.38 -11.04 -38.32
CA ARG A 236 -20.53 -11.65 -36.98
C ARG A 236 -19.93 -13.05 -36.88
N THR A 237 -19.93 -13.85 -37.96
CA THR A 237 -19.33 -15.19 -37.99
C THR A 237 -17.80 -15.16 -38.10
N MET A 238 -17.22 -14.08 -38.62
CA MET A 238 -15.77 -13.88 -38.66
C MET A 238 -15.19 -13.42 -37.32
N LYS A 239 -16.04 -13.03 -36.34
CA LYS A 239 -15.61 -12.64 -34.99
C LYS A 239 -14.66 -13.66 -34.38
N ALA A 240 -14.99 -14.95 -34.40
CA ALA A 240 -14.19 -16.00 -33.77
C ALA A 240 -12.77 -16.13 -34.36
N ALA A 241 -12.63 -16.01 -35.69
CA ALA A 241 -11.33 -16.00 -36.35
C ALA A 241 -10.53 -14.73 -35.99
N TRP A 242 -11.22 -13.61 -35.84
CA TRP A 242 -10.65 -12.33 -35.44
C TRP A 242 -10.18 -12.33 -33.97
N THR A 243 -10.97 -12.86 -33.05
CA THR A 243 -10.56 -13.04 -31.64
C THR A 243 -9.37 -13.98 -31.54
N ALA A 244 -9.33 -15.04 -32.35
CA ALA A 244 -8.19 -15.96 -32.38
C ALA A 244 -6.88 -15.26 -32.84
N VAL A 245 -6.94 -14.37 -33.84
CA VAL A 245 -5.77 -13.58 -34.26
C VAL A 245 -5.29 -12.65 -33.14
N VAL A 246 -6.21 -11.96 -32.46
CA VAL A 246 -5.88 -11.10 -31.30
C VAL A 246 -5.25 -11.93 -30.18
N LEU A 247 -5.84 -13.08 -29.84
CA LEU A 247 -5.31 -14.01 -28.83
C LEU A 247 -3.93 -14.54 -29.19
N VAL A 248 -3.66 -14.86 -30.47
CA VAL A 248 -2.34 -15.29 -30.93
C VAL A 248 -1.31 -14.16 -30.84
N VAL A 249 -1.68 -12.93 -31.19
CA VAL A 249 -0.77 -11.76 -31.04
C VAL A 249 -0.47 -11.48 -29.57
N VAL A 250 -1.47 -11.60 -28.69
CA VAL A 250 -1.30 -11.48 -27.23
C VAL A 250 -0.43 -12.62 -26.68
N ALA A 251 -0.69 -13.87 -27.07
CA ALA A 251 0.10 -15.04 -26.66
C ALA A 251 1.57 -14.98 -27.16
N LEU A 252 1.82 -14.40 -28.33
CA LEU A 252 3.17 -14.16 -28.84
C LEU A 252 3.90 -13.03 -28.08
N SER A 253 3.16 -12.08 -27.49
CA SER A 253 3.73 -10.97 -26.71
C SER A 253 4.12 -11.36 -25.27
N THR A 254 3.47 -12.38 -24.69
CA THR A 254 3.76 -12.89 -23.34
C THR A 254 4.96 -13.84 -23.28
N GLY A 255 5.55 -14.21 -24.42
CA GLY A 255 6.76 -15.05 -24.45
C GLY A 255 6.51 -16.38 -23.75
N CYS A 256 5.72 -17.25 -24.38
CA CYS A 256 5.50 -18.61 -23.91
C CYS A 256 6.86 -19.35 -23.85
N SER A 257 7.48 -19.33 -22.68
CA SER A 257 8.61 -20.18 -22.35
C SER A 257 8.06 -21.58 -22.13
N ALA A 258 8.66 -22.55 -22.82
CA ALA A 258 8.29 -23.95 -22.73
C ALA A 258 8.29 -24.42 -21.26
N GLU A 259 7.25 -25.15 -20.89
CA GLU A 259 7.00 -25.71 -19.57
C GLU A 259 8.24 -26.43 -18.99
N GLN A 260 8.66 -26.00 -17.81
CA GLN A 260 9.33 -26.88 -16.86
C GLN A 260 8.27 -27.45 -15.92
N SER A 261 8.09 -28.77 -16.03
CA SER A 261 7.20 -29.56 -15.19
C SER A 261 7.74 -29.64 -13.76
N GLY A 262 7.30 -28.71 -12.92
CA GLY A 262 7.19 -28.83 -11.46
C GLY A 262 5.75 -28.47 -11.05
N PRO A 263 5.31 -28.78 -9.82
CA PRO A 263 4.02 -28.29 -9.34
C PRO A 263 4.05 -26.75 -9.36
N LYS A 264 3.16 -26.15 -10.16
CA LYS A 264 3.01 -24.70 -10.26
C LYS A 264 2.55 -24.17 -8.90
N ALA A 265 3.28 -23.22 -8.32
CA ALA A 265 2.82 -22.50 -7.14
C ALA A 265 1.47 -21.83 -7.45
N LEU A 266 0.52 -21.91 -6.51
CA LEU A 266 -0.76 -21.22 -6.69
C LEU A 266 -0.51 -19.71 -6.67
N LYS A 267 -1.20 -18.99 -7.56
CA LYS A 267 -1.11 -17.53 -7.64
C LYS A 267 -2.36 -16.90 -7.05
N MET A 268 -2.19 -16.04 -6.04
CA MET A 268 -3.26 -15.40 -5.29
C MET A 268 -3.19 -13.88 -5.41
N GLY A 269 -4.32 -13.26 -5.73
CA GLY A 269 -4.49 -11.81 -5.69
C GLY A 269 -5.28 -11.45 -4.44
N MET A 270 -4.71 -10.63 -3.56
CA MET A 270 -5.38 -10.16 -2.34
C MET A 270 -5.54 -8.64 -2.40
N MET A 271 -6.78 -8.18 -2.38
CA MET A 271 -7.14 -6.79 -2.61
C MET A 271 -7.74 -6.15 -1.35
N PRO A 272 -7.12 -5.11 -0.78
CA PRO A 272 -7.75 -4.29 0.25
C PRO A 272 -8.77 -3.30 -0.34
N LYS A 273 -9.45 -2.55 0.54
CA LYS A 273 -10.30 -1.44 0.10
C LYS A 273 -9.51 -0.36 -0.64
N LEU A 274 -8.32 -0.04 -0.11
CA LEU A 274 -7.30 0.80 -0.72
C LEU A 274 -5.91 0.46 -0.15
N VAL A 275 -4.86 0.77 -0.88
CA VAL A 275 -3.46 0.63 -0.41
C VAL A 275 -2.99 1.83 0.40
N GLY A 276 -1.98 1.65 1.25
CA GLY A 276 -1.27 2.75 1.89
C GLY A 276 -1.86 3.24 3.21
N ILE A 277 -2.83 2.52 3.81
CA ILE A 277 -3.28 2.78 5.19
C ILE A 277 -2.76 1.70 6.16
N PRO A 278 -2.35 2.06 7.38
CA PRO A 278 -1.68 1.13 8.31
C PRO A 278 -2.42 -0.16 8.61
N TYR A 279 -3.76 -0.13 8.65
CA TYR A 279 -4.57 -1.33 8.91
C TYR A 279 -4.39 -2.39 7.81
N PHE A 280 -4.44 -1.99 6.55
CA PHE A 280 -4.27 -2.90 5.43
C PHE A 280 -2.82 -3.33 5.26
N GLU A 281 -1.85 -2.48 5.61
CA GLU A 281 -0.44 -2.90 5.67
C GLU A 281 -0.20 -3.99 6.73
N ALA A 282 -0.89 -3.95 7.88
CA ALA A 282 -0.83 -5.02 8.87
C ALA A 282 -1.47 -6.32 8.35
N CYS A 283 -2.59 -6.24 7.63
CA CYS A 283 -3.17 -7.42 6.96
C CYS A 283 -2.24 -7.98 5.89
N LYS A 284 -1.52 -7.11 5.16
CA LYS A 284 -0.53 -7.52 4.15
C LYS A 284 0.59 -8.33 4.80
N GLU A 285 1.14 -7.88 5.92
CA GLU A 285 2.20 -8.58 6.66
C GLU A 285 1.81 -10.04 6.99
N GLY A 286 0.62 -10.25 7.52
CA GLY A 286 0.15 -11.61 7.82
C GLY A 286 -0.16 -12.44 6.57
N ALA A 287 -0.63 -11.80 5.50
CA ALA A 287 -0.85 -12.48 4.23
C ALA A 287 0.48 -12.95 3.59
N GLU A 288 1.53 -12.13 3.64
CA GLU A 288 2.88 -12.47 3.19
C GLU A 288 3.49 -13.60 4.03
N GLU A 289 3.33 -13.56 5.36
CA GLU A 289 3.71 -14.64 6.28
C GLU A 289 3.08 -15.98 5.84
N ALA A 290 1.76 -16.02 5.68
CA ALA A 290 1.05 -17.22 5.25
C ALA A 290 1.42 -17.68 3.83
N ALA A 291 1.63 -16.74 2.90
CA ALA A 291 2.00 -17.05 1.53
C ALA A 291 3.39 -17.72 1.46
N ALA A 292 4.35 -17.23 2.24
CA ALA A 292 5.67 -17.81 2.37
C ALA A 292 5.63 -19.23 2.96
N GLU A 293 4.82 -19.46 4.00
CA GLU A 293 4.63 -20.79 4.60
C GLU A 293 4.00 -21.79 3.63
N LEU A 294 3.03 -21.34 2.83
CA LEU A 294 2.22 -22.19 1.96
C LEU A 294 2.78 -22.32 0.53
N GLY A 295 3.84 -21.57 0.20
CA GLY A 295 4.43 -21.52 -1.13
C GLY A 295 3.47 -20.96 -2.18
N ILE A 296 2.74 -19.89 -1.84
CA ILE A 296 1.79 -19.19 -2.72
C ILE A 296 2.47 -17.94 -3.28
N GLU A 297 2.32 -17.71 -4.59
CA GLU A 297 2.71 -16.44 -5.21
C GLU A 297 1.60 -15.40 -4.91
N LEU A 298 1.81 -14.57 -3.90
CA LEU A 298 0.86 -13.56 -3.46
C LEU A 298 1.13 -12.22 -4.16
N ASP A 299 0.13 -11.67 -4.83
CA ASP A 299 0.09 -10.27 -5.24
C ASP A 299 -0.90 -9.51 -4.37
N TYR A 300 -0.37 -8.70 -3.45
CA TYR A 300 -1.17 -7.76 -2.66
C TYR A 300 -1.27 -6.42 -3.39
N ASP A 301 -2.41 -6.15 -4.04
CA ASP A 301 -2.62 -4.94 -4.85
C ASP A 301 -4.08 -4.47 -4.75
N GLY A 302 -4.28 -3.15 -4.85
CA GLY A 302 -5.58 -2.52 -4.69
C GLY A 302 -5.59 -1.08 -5.19
N PRO A 303 -6.77 -0.44 -5.20
CA PRO A 303 -6.89 0.94 -5.65
C PRO A 303 -6.18 1.91 -4.70
N ALA A 304 -5.75 3.07 -5.21
CA ALA A 304 -5.14 4.12 -4.37
C ALA A 304 -6.17 4.92 -3.55
N THR A 305 -7.45 4.75 -3.86
CA THR A 305 -8.60 5.41 -3.22
C THR A 305 -9.71 4.38 -3.04
N ASP A 306 -10.78 4.71 -2.32
CA ASP A 306 -11.94 3.84 -2.08
C ASP A 306 -12.83 3.59 -3.33
N SER A 307 -12.24 3.31 -4.51
CA SER A 307 -12.95 3.16 -5.79
C SER A 307 -13.28 1.70 -6.13
N VAL A 308 -14.57 1.36 -6.11
CA VAL A 308 -15.04 0.04 -6.52
C VAL A 308 -14.86 -0.23 -8.03
N GLU A 309 -14.92 0.79 -8.88
CA GLU A 309 -14.67 0.63 -10.33
C GLU A 309 -13.21 0.25 -10.61
N GLU A 310 -12.28 0.74 -9.80
CA GLU A 310 -10.88 0.35 -9.87
C GLU A 310 -10.70 -1.08 -9.34
N GLN A 311 -11.35 -1.46 -8.24
CA GLN A 311 -11.39 -2.85 -7.76
C GLN A 311 -11.88 -3.81 -8.86
N ALA A 312 -12.98 -3.49 -9.55
CA ALA A 312 -13.52 -4.31 -10.64
C ALA A 312 -12.52 -4.48 -11.81
N LYS A 313 -11.78 -3.43 -12.18
CA LYS A 313 -10.74 -3.50 -13.22
C LYS A 313 -9.56 -4.37 -12.80
N ILE A 314 -9.18 -4.33 -11.52
CA ILE A 314 -8.11 -5.18 -11.00
C ILE A 314 -8.55 -6.65 -11.03
N VAL A 315 -9.79 -6.95 -10.62
CA VAL A 315 -10.36 -8.31 -10.75
C VAL A 315 -10.32 -8.78 -12.20
N ASP A 316 -10.80 -7.97 -13.16
CA ASP A 316 -10.76 -8.33 -14.59
C ASP A 316 -9.32 -8.57 -15.09
N ARG A 317 -8.35 -7.82 -14.59
CA ARG A 317 -6.92 -8.00 -14.90
C ARG A 317 -6.39 -9.33 -14.35
N TRP A 318 -6.72 -9.67 -13.11
CA TRP A 318 -6.32 -10.94 -12.47
C TRP A 318 -6.96 -12.15 -13.15
N ILE A 319 -8.20 -12.04 -13.63
CA ILE A 319 -8.81 -13.08 -14.48
C ILE A 319 -7.96 -13.32 -15.73
N VAL A 320 -7.57 -12.26 -16.45
CA VAL A 320 -6.75 -12.38 -17.66
C VAL A 320 -5.35 -12.91 -17.39
N GLN A 321 -4.78 -12.61 -16.21
CA GLN A 321 -3.47 -13.07 -15.79
C GLN A 321 -3.45 -14.52 -15.28
N GLY A 322 -4.61 -15.16 -15.13
CA GLY A 322 -4.72 -16.58 -14.75
C GLY A 322 -4.36 -16.85 -13.30
N TYR A 323 -4.88 -16.01 -12.39
CA TYR A 323 -4.81 -16.23 -10.95
C TYR A 323 -5.67 -17.44 -10.54
N ASP A 324 -5.23 -18.17 -9.52
CA ASP A 324 -5.94 -19.33 -8.99
C ASP A 324 -6.88 -18.93 -7.85
N ILE A 325 -6.54 -17.88 -7.11
CA ILE A 325 -7.31 -17.35 -5.97
C ILE A 325 -7.41 -15.82 -6.08
N ILE A 326 -8.60 -15.26 -5.85
CA ILE A 326 -8.85 -13.83 -5.71
C ILE A 326 -9.58 -13.58 -4.38
N ALA A 327 -8.95 -12.79 -3.51
CA ALA A 327 -9.51 -12.32 -2.25
C ALA A 327 -9.74 -10.81 -2.31
N VAL A 328 -10.95 -10.33 -2.04
CA VAL A 328 -11.28 -8.89 -2.13
C VAL A 328 -11.96 -8.40 -0.87
N ALA A 329 -11.53 -7.23 -0.36
CA ALA A 329 -12.27 -6.44 0.62
C ALA A 329 -13.09 -5.37 -0.12
N PRO A 330 -14.41 -5.59 -0.36
CA PRO A 330 -15.19 -4.75 -1.25
C PRO A 330 -15.52 -3.37 -0.68
N ASN A 331 -15.50 -2.37 -1.56
CA ASN A 331 -15.93 -1.00 -1.24
C ASN A 331 -17.45 -0.80 -1.44
N ASP A 332 -18.06 -1.64 -2.28
CA ASP A 332 -19.51 -1.72 -2.48
C ASP A 332 -19.90 -3.17 -2.81
N PRO A 333 -20.87 -3.77 -2.08
CA PRO A 333 -21.19 -5.18 -2.22
C PRO A 333 -21.89 -5.53 -3.53
N GLU A 334 -22.63 -4.60 -4.14
CA GLU A 334 -23.43 -4.83 -5.34
C GLU A 334 -22.63 -4.49 -6.62
N VAL A 335 -21.84 -3.42 -6.58
CA VAL A 335 -21.08 -2.95 -7.76
C VAL A 335 -19.92 -3.88 -8.10
N ILE A 336 -19.26 -4.49 -7.09
CA ILE A 336 -18.16 -5.44 -7.33
C ILE A 336 -18.64 -6.81 -7.79
N ALA A 337 -19.87 -7.21 -7.40
CA ALA A 337 -20.36 -8.57 -7.53
C ALA A 337 -20.30 -9.12 -8.97
N PRO A 338 -20.66 -8.35 -10.03
CA PRO A 338 -20.52 -8.84 -11.40
C PRO A 338 -19.08 -9.16 -11.81
N ALA A 339 -18.06 -8.49 -11.26
CA ALA A 339 -16.66 -8.77 -11.54
C ALA A 339 -16.19 -10.04 -10.83
N LEU A 340 -16.56 -10.19 -9.55
CA LEU A 340 -16.31 -11.41 -8.79
C LEU A 340 -16.99 -12.63 -9.43
N ARG A 341 -18.21 -12.47 -9.94
CA ARG A 341 -18.92 -13.54 -10.65
C ARG A 341 -18.15 -14.01 -11.87
N ARG A 342 -17.59 -13.09 -12.66
CA ARG A 342 -16.76 -13.44 -13.82
C ARG A 342 -15.51 -14.23 -13.41
N ALA A 343 -14.91 -13.90 -12.28
CA ALA A 343 -13.76 -14.66 -11.76
C ALA A 343 -14.18 -16.08 -11.34
N ALA A 344 -15.28 -16.21 -10.60
CA ALA A 344 -15.83 -17.51 -10.21
C ALA A 344 -16.20 -18.37 -11.42
N ASP A 345 -16.85 -17.77 -12.43
CA ASP A 345 -17.23 -18.44 -13.70
C ASP A 345 -15.99 -18.86 -14.52
N ALA A 346 -14.85 -18.20 -14.32
CA ALA A 346 -13.56 -18.58 -14.90
C ALA A 346 -12.86 -19.72 -14.12
N GLY A 347 -13.47 -20.23 -13.05
CA GLY A 347 -12.92 -21.30 -12.22
C GLY A 347 -11.94 -20.84 -11.15
N ILE A 348 -11.84 -19.54 -10.90
CA ILE A 348 -10.97 -18.95 -9.87
C ILE A 348 -11.67 -19.10 -8.51
N VAL A 349 -10.91 -19.43 -7.46
CA VAL A 349 -11.42 -19.36 -6.08
C VAL A 349 -11.62 -17.91 -5.71
N VAL A 350 -12.87 -17.51 -5.49
CA VAL A 350 -13.21 -16.14 -5.07
C VAL A 350 -13.59 -16.15 -3.59
N ILE A 351 -12.89 -15.35 -2.80
CA ILE A 351 -13.24 -15.09 -1.40
C ILE A 351 -13.34 -13.59 -1.15
N THR A 352 -14.09 -13.22 -0.12
CA THR A 352 -14.12 -11.86 0.41
C THR A 352 -13.47 -11.84 1.80
N TRP A 353 -12.93 -10.70 2.21
CA TRP A 353 -12.29 -10.55 3.53
C TRP A 353 -12.43 -9.11 4.03
N ASP A 354 -12.45 -8.89 5.34
CA ASP A 354 -12.70 -7.59 6.01
C ASP A 354 -14.10 -6.97 5.79
N ALA A 355 -14.58 -7.00 4.56
CA ALA A 355 -15.88 -6.57 4.12
C ALA A 355 -16.42 -7.62 3.11
N ASP A 356 -17.74 -7.77 3.01
CA ASP A 356 -18.34 -8.78 2.13
C ASP A 356 -18.96 -8.17 0.88
N ALA A 357 -19.03 -8.97 -0.18
CA ALA A 357 -19.79 -8.69 -1.39
C ALA A 357 -21.19 -9.30 -1.26
N ASN A 358 -22.10 -9.00 -2.20
CA ASN A 358 -23.38 -9.70 -2.24
C ASN A 358 -23.13 -11.22 -2.41
N PRO A 359 -23.52 -12.08 -1.44
CA PRO A 359 -23.22 -13.52 -1.47
C PRO A 359 -23.84 -14.22 -2.68
N THR A 360 -25.04 -13.77 -3.04
CA THR A 360 -25.87 -14.42 -4.06
C THR A 360 -25.41 -14.05 -5.46
N GLU A 361 -25.00 -12.80 -5.68
CA GLU A 361 -24.64 -12.28 -7.00
C GLU A 361 -23.15 -12.46 -7.32
N SER A 362 -22.26 -12.38 -6.32
CA SER A 362 -20.80 -12.34 -6.53
C SER A 362 -20.15 -13.69 -6.84
N GLY A 363 -20.76 -14.80 -6.44
CA GLY A 363 -20.13 -16.12 -6.57
C GLY A 363 -18.93 -16.35 -5.65
N ARG A 364 -18.72 -15.49 -4.65
CA ARG A 364 -17.72 -15.71 -3.59
C ARG A 364 -18.06 -16.97 -2.79
N GLN A 365 -17.05 -17.75 -2.46
CA GLN A 365 -17.19 -19.05 -1.78
C GLN A 365 -17.27 -18.91 -0.27
N LYS A 366 -16.46 -18.02 0.32
CA LYS A 366 -16.44 -17.71 1.75
C LYS A 366 -16.16 -16.22 1.98
N PHE A 367 -16.70 -15.70 3.06
CA PHE A 367 -16.30 -14.42 3.65
C PHE A 367 -15.38 -14.66 4.85
N VAL A 368 -14.15 -14.15 4.81
CA VAL A 368 -13.21 -14.19 5.94
C VAL A 368 -13.47 -12.97 6.82
N ASN A 369 -14.19 -13.22 7.91
CA ASN A 369 -14.73 -12.21 8.79
C ASN A 369 -13.89 -12.06 10.06
N GLN A 370 -13.57 -10.83 10.43
CA GLN A 370 -12.82 -10.49 11.63
C GLN A 370 -13.53 -10.87 12.93
N ALA A 371 -14.84 -10.64 12.97
CA ALA A 371 -15.74 -10.87 14.09
C ALA A 371 -17.17 -10.62 13.60
N THR A 372 -18.16 -11.20 14.29
CA THR A 372 -19.56 -11.06 13.88
C THR A 372 -19.98 -9.58 13.89
N PHE A 373 -20.88 -9.21 12.97
CA PHE A 373 -21.41 -7.83 12.93
C PHE A 373 -22.10 -7.47 14.24
N GLU A 374 -22.79 -8.43 14.86
CA GLU A 374 -23.39 -8.27 16.19
C GLU A 374 -22.33 -8.01 17.27
N GLY A 375 -21.25 -8.79 17.30
CA GLY A 375 -20.15 -8.63 18.24
C GLY A 375 -19.51 -7.24 18.14
N ILE A 376 -19.15 -6.81 16.93
CA ILE A 376 -18.51 -5.50 16.69
C ILE A 376 -19.47 -4.36 17.03
N GLY A 377 -20.70 -4.39 16.49
CA GLY A 377 -21.67 -3.30 16.69
C GLY A 377 -22.07 -3.15 18.16
N ASN A 378 -22.25 -4.26 18.88
CA ASN A 378 -22.54 -4.23 20.31
C ASN A 378 -21.35 -3.70 21.12
N ALA A 379 -20.13 -4.17 20.84
CA ALA A 379 -18.94 -3.71 21.54
C ALA A 379 -18.71 -2.20 21.35
N LEU A 380 -18.89 -1.68 20.13
CA LEU A 380 -18.76 -0.25 19.83
C LEU A 380 -19.73 0.61 20.65
N VAL A 381 -21.00 0.18 20.77
CA VAL A 381 -22.00 0.91 21.55
C VAL A 381 -21.74 0.79 23.04
N ASP A 382 -21.56 -0.43 23.53
CA ASP A 382 -21.40 -0.72 24.96
C ASP A 382 -20.17 0.03 25.51
N VAL A 383 -19.04 0.03 24.79
CA VAL A 383 -17.81 0.75 25.18
C VAL A 383 -18.02 2.25 25.31
N LEU A 384 -18.64 2.91 24.32
CA LEU A 384 -18.84 4.36 24.41
C LEU A 384 -19.86 4.72 25.48
N ALA A 385 -20.96 3.96 25.53
CA ALA A 385 -22.06 4.22 26.46
C ALA A 385 -21.61 4.11 27.92
N GLU A 386 -20.85 3.07 28.27
CA GLU A 386 -20.27 2.92 29.61
C GLU A 386 -19.31 4.06 29.95
N SER A 387 -18.52 4.51 28.98
CA SER A 387 -17.59 5.63 29.17
C SER A 387 -18.32 6.98 29.35
N MET A 388 -19.50 7.12 28.75
CA MET A 388 -20.33 8.34 28.78
C MET A 388 -21.36 8.38 29.94
N ASP A 389 -21.31 7.46 30.90
CA ASP A 389 -22.35 7.33 31.94
C ASP A 389 -23.77 7.20 31.32
N VAL A 390 -23.84 6.43 30.22
CA VAL A 390 -25.03 5.97 29.49
C VAL A 390 -26.00 7.05 28.97
N LYS A 391 -25.55 8.31 28.85
CA LYS A 391 -26.37 9.43 28.36
C LYS A 391 -25.57 10.45 27.55
N GLY A 392 -26.24 11.18 26.67
CA GLY A 392 -25.67 12.34 25.98
C GLY A 392 -25.76 12.25 24.46
N LYS A 393 -24.83 12.91 23.75
CA LYS A 393 -24.83 12.99 22.28
C LYS A 393 -23.52 12.48 21.72
N ALA A 394 -23.62 11.61 20.72
CA ALA A 394 -22.46 11.08 20.03
C ALA A 394 -22.68 11.01 18.52
N VAL A 395 -21.72 11.52 17.73
CA VAL A 395 -21.75 11.39 16.26
C VAL A 395 -21.00 10.14 15.83
N ILE A 396 -21.37 9.61 14.66
CA ILE A 396 -20.62 8.54 13.99
C ILE A 396 -19.82 9.15 12.84
N ILE A 397 -18.53 8.84 12.75
CA ILE A 397 -17.66 9.13 11.61
C ILE A 397 -17.23 7.79 11.02
N SER A 398 -17.75 7.50 9.84
CA SER A 398 -17.52 6.28 9.08
C SER A 398 -16.55 6.55 7.90
N GLY A 399 -16.28 5.50 7.11
CA GLY A 399 -15.53 5.57 5.86
C GLY A 399 -16.42 6.14 4.76
N SER A 400 -16.88 5.28 3.85
CA SER A 400 -17.79 5.63 2.75
C SER A 400 -19.23 5.18 3.02
N VAL A 401 -20.18 5.81 2.32
CA VAL A 401 -21.62 5.49 2.44
C VAL A 401 -21.99 4.10 1.92
N THR A 402 -21.14 3.51 1.08
CA THR A 402 -21.36 2.19 0.45
C THR A 402 -20.61 1.05 1.15
N SER A 403 -19.71 1.36 2.10
CA SER A 403 -18.85 0.37 2.75
C SER A 403 -19.67 -0.70 3.48
N PRO A 404 -19.64 -1.98 3.04
CA PRO A 404 -20.61 -2.97 3.49
C PRO A 404 -20.48 -3.33 4.97
N ASN A 405 -19.25 -3.51 5.46
CA ASN A 405 -18.99 -3.82 6.86
C ASN A 405 -19.45 -2.70 7.81
N GLN A 406 -19.10 -1.45 7.49
CA GLN A 406 -19.44 -0.29 8.31
C GLN A 406 -20.96 -0.06 8.35
N GLN A 407 -21.66 -0.28 7.24
CA GLN A 407 -23.12 -0.21 7.19
C GLN A 407 -23.76 -1.30 8.07
N ALA A 408 -23.26 -2.53 8.01
CA ALA A 408 -23.74 -3.64 8.85
C ALA A 408 -23.51 -3.38 10.34
N TRP A 409 -22.34 -2.85 10.72
CA TRP A 409 -22.07 -2.46 12.11
C TRP A 409 -22.99 -1.35 12.58
N MET A 410 -23.22 -0.32 11.77
CA MET A 410 -24.12 0.79 12.15
C MET A 410 -25.56 0.34 12.33
N GLU A 411 -26.05 -0.63 11.54
CA GLU A 411 -27.38 -1.21 11.76
C GLU A 411 -27.48 -1.88 13.14
N VAL A 412 -26.49 -2.68 13.52
CA VAL A 412 -26.39 -3.28 14.86
C VAL A 412 -26.27 -2.21 15.93
N MET A 413 -25.41 -1.19 15.74
CA MET A 413 -25.23 -0.09 16.69
C MET A 413 -26.55 0.64 16.95
N HIS A 414 -27.32 0.97 15.90
CA HIS A 414 -28.61 1.63 16.05
C HIS A 414 -29.64 0.75 16.76
N ALA A 415 -29.68 -0.55 16.47
CA ALA A 415 -30.52 -1.49 17.19
C ALA A 415 -30.15 -1.56 18.68
N ARG A 416 -28.85 -1.63 18.98
CA ARG A 416 -28.30 -1.71 20.34
C ARG A 416 -28.56 -0.46 21.16
N LEU A 417 -28.37 0.72 20.57
CA LEU A 417 -28.69 2.00 21.20
C LEU A 417 -30.17 2.09 21.59
N LYS A 418 -31.07 1.70 20.68
CA LYS A 418 -32.51 1.72 20.92
C LYS A 418 -32.95 0.76 22.03
N ASP A 419 -32.31 -0.41 22.11
CA ASP A 419 -32.64 -1.45 23.09
C ASP A 419 -32.09 -1.15 24.48
N ARG A 420 -30.82 -0.73 24.58
CA ARG A 420 -30.09 -0.65 25.86
C ARG A 420 -29.76 0.76 26.34
N TYR A 421 -29.61 1.73 25.44
CA TYR A 421 -29.14 3.09 25.75
C TYR A 421 -29.98 4.18 25.06
N PRO A 422 -31.30 4.23 25.32
CA PRO A 422 -32.21 5.17 24.64
C PRO A 422 -31.91 6.65 24.93
N ASP A 423 -31.13 6.94 25.97
CA ASP A 423 -30.73 8.28 26.39
C ASP A 423 -29.44 8.79 25.68
N ILE A 424 -28.90 8.01 24.73
CA ILE A 424 -27.81 8.43 23.84
C ILE A 424 -28.39 8.80 22.47
N GLU A 425 -28.23 10.05 22.08
CA GLU A 425 -28.68 10.59 20.80
C GLU A 425 -27.56 10.58 19.76
N VAL A 426 -27.87 10.19 18.52
CA VAL A 426 -26.94 10.25 17.38
C VAL A 426 -27.38 11.35 16.42
N PRO A 427 -26.87 12.59 16.55
CA PRO A 427 -27.37 13.72 15.76
C PRO A 427 -26.91 13.70 14.31
N ALA A 428 -25.82 13.00 14.00
CA ALA A 428 -25.30 12.88 12.63
C ALA A 428 -24.43 11.63 12.44
N THR A 429 -24.45 11.11 11.21
CA THR A 429 -23.46 10.16 10.68
C THR A 429 -22.72 10.86 9.55
N LEU A 430 -21.39 10.88 9.65
CA LEU A 430 -20.48 11.60 8.76
C LEU A 430 -19.55 10.60 8.06
N TYR A 431 -19.06 10.95 6.87
CA TYR A 431 -18.30 10.03 6.02
C TYR A 431 -16.96 10.66 5.61
N SER A 432 -15.88 9.99 6.01
CA SER A 432 -14.50 10.45 5.82
C SER A 432 -13.85 9.90 4.54
N ASP A 433 -14.50 8.98 3.83
CA ASP A 433 -13.99 8.29 2.63
C ASP A 433 -12.58 7.70 2.86
N GLU A 434 -12.37 7.10 4.04
CA GLU A 434 -11.09 6.54 4.49
C GLU A 434 -9.92 7.56 4.50
N ASP A 435 -10.21 8.85 4.72
CA ASP A 435 -9.22 9.92 4.89
C ASP A 435 -9.18 10.46 6.34
N GLN A 436 -8.02 10.31 7.00
CA GLN A 436 -7.81 10.73 8.38
C GLN A 436 -7.93 12.26 8.58
N ALA A 437 -7.43 13.06 7.63
CA ALA A 437 -7.47 14.51 7.75
C ALA A 437 -8.90 15.04 7.60
N LYS A 438 -9.69 14.41 6.71
CA LYS A 438 -11.11 14.65 6.55
C LYS A 438 -11.88 14.22 7.80
N ALA A 439 -11.60 13.06 8.38
CA ALA A 439 -12.18 12.64 9.66
C ALA A 439 -11.90 13.65 10.79
N GLN A 440 -10.66 14.14 10.87
CA GLN A 440 -10.28 15.18 11.84
C GLN A 440 -11.07 16.49 11.62
N GLN A 441 -11.28 16.88 10.36
CA GLN A 441 -12.09 18.05 10.03
C GLN A 441 -13.56 17.86 10.41
N LEU A 442 -14.15 16.71 10.06
CA LEU A 442 -15.52 16.37 10.39
C LEU A 442 -15.77 16.34 11.91
N ALA A 443 -14.83 15.80 12.69
CA ALA A 443 -14.92 15.82 14.15
C ALA A 443 -14.88 17.24 14.73
N ARG A 444 -14.04 18.14 14.19
CA ARG A 444 -14.04 19.56 14.58
C ARG A 444 -15.38 20.22 14.28
N ASP A 445 -15.91 20.00 13.07
CA ASP A 445 -17.16 20.59 12.64
C ASP A 445 -18.34 20.06 13.47
N ALA A 446 -18.34 18.77 13.79
CA ALA A 446 -19.34 18.16 14.68
C ALA A 446 -19.32 18.79 16.08
N MET A 447 -18.14 18.95 16.69
CA MET A 447 -18.01 19.61 18.00
C MET A 447 -18.44 21.08 17.97
N SER A 448 -18.22 21.78 16.86
CA SER A 448 -18.66 23.17 16.68
C SER A 448 -20.18 23.27 16.51
N ASN A 449 -20.78 22.35 15.75
CA ASN A 449 -22.22 22.33 15.47
C ASN A 449 -23.04 21.77 16.64
N HIS A 450 -22.43 20.94 17.48
CA HIS A 450 -23.02 20.34 18.66
C HIS A 450 -22.12 20.61 19.89
N PRO A 451 -22.22 21.79 20.53
CA PRO A 451 -21.41 22.11 21.71
C PRO A 451 -21.65 21.18 22.90
N ASP A 452 -22.83 20.56 22.96
CA ASP A 452 -23.26 19.56 23.95
C ASP A 452 -22.89 18.12 23.58
N LEU A 453 -22.11 17.92 22.51
CA LEU A 453 -21.56 16.61 22.14
C LEU A 453 -20.65 16.08 23.24
N THR A 454 -20.86 14.83 23.64
CA THR A 454 -20.09 14.13 24.68
C THR A 454 -19.36 12.89 24.16
N GLY A 455 -19.67 12.44 22.93
CA GLY A 455 -19.03 11.27 22.32
C GLY A 455 -18.78 11.39 20.82
N ILE A 456 -17.82 10.62 20.31
CA ILE A 456 -17.60 10.38 18.88
C ILE A 456 -17.25 8.90 18.67
N TRP A 457 -17.97 8.23 17.77
CA TRP A 457 -17.54 6.95 17.20
C TRP A 457 -16.78 7.19 15.90
N GLY A 458 -15.48 6.88 15.87
CA GLY A 458 -14.70 6.77 14.63
C GLY A 458 -14.61 5.32 14.18
N ILE A 459 -15.55 4.83 13.37
CA ILE A 459 -15.68 3.38 13.08
C ILE A 459 -14.81 2.90 11.92
N THR A 460 -13.67 3.56 11.68
CA THR A 460 -12.64 3.11 10.75
C THR A 460 -11.25 3.41 11.31
N SER A 461 -10.26 2.65 10.83
CA SER A 461 -8.87 2.73 11.30
C SER A 461 -8.25 4.11 11.19
N VAL A 462 -8.75 4.95 10.27
CA VAL A 462 -8.35 6.34 10.09
C VAL A 462 -9.31 7.34 10.76
N ALA A 463 -10.60 7.00 10.90
CA ALA A 463 -11.60 7.88 11.49
C ALA A 463 -11.38 8.07 13.00
N LEU A 464 -11.07 7.01 13.74
CA LEU A 464 -10.80 7.10 15.18
C LEU A 464 -9.61 8.03 15.50
N PRO A 465 -8.39 7.84 14.95
CA PRO A 465 -7.27 8.72 15.26
C PRO A 465 -7.50 10.15 14.74
N GLY A 466 -8.24 10.31 13.64
CA GLY A 466 -8.70 11.63 13.17
C GLY A 466 -9.58 12.33 14.21
N ALA A 467 -10.60 11.64 14.72
CA ALA A 467 -11.51 12.17 15.74
C ALA A 467 -10.79 12.45 17.07
N ALA A 468 -9.97 11.51 17.54
CA ALA A 468 -9.19 11.66 18.78
C ALA A 468 -8.23 12.85 18.69
N LYS A 469 -7.56 13.04 17.55
CA LYS A 469 -6.73 14.21 17.31
C LYS A 469 -7.54 15.50 17.36
N ALA A 470 -8.73 15.55 16.77
CA ALA A 470 -9.57 16.75 16.78
C ALA A 470 -9.99 17.14 18.21
N VAL A 471 -10.41 16.16 19.02
CA VAL A 471 -10.80 16.38 20.42
C VAL A 471 -9.62 16.86 21.26
N ARG A 472 -8.46 16.20 21.13
CA ARG A 472 -7.24 16.57 21.84
C ARG A 472 -6.74 17.96 21.47
N ASP A 473 -6.68 18.27 20.18
CA ASP A 473 -6.23 19.58 19.69
C ASP A 473 -7.20 20.71 20.13
N ALA A 474 -8.48 20.39 20.33
CA ALA A 474 -9.48 21.32 20.86
C ALA A 474 -9.40 21.49 22.40
N GLY A 475 -8.54 20.73 23.09
CA GLY A 475 -8.43 20.75 24.55
C GLY A 475 -9.64 20.17 25.27
N ARG A 476 -10.42 19.30 24.60
CA ARG A 476 -11.65 18.69 25.12
C ARG A 476 -11.50 17.22 25.51
N SER A 477 -10.27 16.75 25.67
CA SER A 477 -9.98 15.40 26.19
C SER A 477 -10.64 15.20 27.56
N GLY A 478 -11.38 14.10 27.72
CA GLY A 478 -12.17 13.80 28.92
C GLY A 478 -13.55 14.50 28.97
N GLU A 479 -13.80 15.54 28.16
CA GLU A 479 -15.13 16.14 27.99
C GLU A 479 -15.90 15.51 26.83
N VAL A 480 -15.21 15.26 25.72
CA VAL A 480 -15.72 14.53 24.56
C VAL A 480 -14.92 13.23 24.47
N LEU A 481 -15.58 12.10 24.64
CA LEU A 481 -14.93 10.80 24.59
C LEU A 481 -14.93 10.28 23.15
N VAL A 482 -13.82 9.68 22.74
CA VAL A 482 -13.71 9.07 21.42
C VAL A 482 -13.55 7.56 21.58
N THR A 483 -14.31 6.79 20.80
CA THR A 483 -14.06 5.35 20.63
C THR A 483 -14.25 4.98 19.16
N GLY A 484 -14.09 3.70 18.82
CA GLY A 484 -14.30 3.21 17.47
C GLY A 484 -13.42 2.02 17.15
N LEU A 485 -12.95 1.98 15.90
CA LEU A 485 -12.10 0.91 15.37
C LEU A 485 -10.78 1.48 14.89
N SER A 486 -9.64 1.12 15.48
CA SER A 486 -8.31 1.48 14.93
C SER A 486 -7.21 0.61 15.52
N LEU A 487 -5.99 0.76 15.00
CA LEU A 487 -4.84 0.01 15.49
C LEU A 487 -4.41 0.51 16.88
N PRO A 488 -3.92 -0.41 17.74
CA PRO A 488 -3.18 -0.03 18.94
C PRO A 488 -2.06 0.95 18.67
N SER A 489 -1.29 0.74 17.60
CA SER A 489 -0.13 1.57 17.24
C SER A 489 -0.48 3.04 16.95
N THR A 490 -1.63 3.28 16.31
CA THR A 490 -2.09 4.64 15.95
C THR A 490 -2.91 5.31 17.05
N THR A 491 -3.41 4.53 18.02
CA THR A 491 -4.36 5.00 19.03
C THR A 491 -3.73 5.14 20.42
N ARG A 492 -2.59 4.48 20.66
CA ARG A 492 -1.91 4.40 21.97
C ARG A 492 -1.79 5.72 22.71
N GLU A 493 -1.33 6.79 22.04
CA GLU A 493 -1.16 8.09 22.71
C GLU A 493 -2.49 8.67 23.22
N TYR A 494 -3.58 8.47 22.48
CA TYR A 494 -4.91 8.94 22.86
C TYR A 494 -5.53 8.10 23.98
N VAL A 495 -5.13 6.84 24.12
CA VAL A 495 -5.47 6.02 25.29
C VAL A 495 -4.75 6.55 26.53
N LYS A 496 -3.44 6.83 26.39
CA LYS A 496 -2.60 7.31 27.51
C LYS A 496 -2.99 8.69 28.01
N ASP A 497 -3.50 9.57 27.14
CA ASP A 497 -3.99 10.89 27.54
C ASP A 497 -5.48 10.95 27.91
N GLY A 498 -6.19 9.81 27.85
CA GLY A 498 -7.59 9.68 28.23
C GLY A 498 -8.60 10.19 27.20
N THR A 499 -8.16 10.65 26.01
CA THR A 499 -9.04 11.04 24.91
C THR A 499 -9.84 9.85 24.37
N VAL A 500 -9.22 8.66 24.34
CA VAL A 500 -9.81 7.39 23.93
C VAL A 500 -9.72 6.42 25.10
N PRO A 501 -10.71 6.37 26.02
CA PRO A 501 -10.64 5.50 27.18
C PRO A 501 -10.49 4.03 26.81
N LYS A 502 -11.30 3.60 25.83
CA LYS A 502 -11.30 2.24 25.27
C LYS A 502 -11.68 2.29 23.80
N PHE A 503 -11.23 1.33 23.01
CA PHE A 503 -11.69 1.13 21.62
C PHE A 503 -11.70 -0.35 21.25
N VAL A 504 -12.26 -0.68 20.09
CA VAL A 504 -12.47 -2.06 19.64
C VAL A 504 -11.61 -2.34 18.41
N LEU A 505 -11.04 -3.54 18.28
CA LEU A 505 -10.52 -4.05 17.02
C LEU A 505 -10.46 -5.59 17.09
N TRP A 506 -9.45 -6.18 16.45
CA TRP A 506 -9.07 -7.58 16.33
C TRP A 506 -7.60 -7.57 15.90
N ASN A 507 -7.00 -8.74 15.62
CA ASN A 507 -5.66 -8.77 15.05
C ASN A 507 -5.71 -8.72 13.51
N PRO A 508 -5.36 -7.59 12.86
CA PRO A 508 -5.36 -7.48 11.40
C PRO A 508 -4.31 -8.36 10.73
N VAL A 509 -3.16 -8.61 11.37
CA VAL A 509 -2.14 -9.53 10.86
C VAL A 509 -2.74 -10.93 10.75
N ASP A 510 -3.42 -11.39 11.79
CA ASP A 510 -4.07 -12.71 11.78
C ASP A 510 -5.21 -12.78 10.76
N LEU A 511 -5.95 -11.69 10.53
CA LEU A 511 -6.98 -11.63 9.48
C LEU A 511 -6.37 -11.84 8.08
N GLY A 512 -5.24 -11.16 7.82
CA GLY A 512 -4.48 -11.32 6.59
C GLY A 512 -3.98 -12.75 6.37
N TYR A 513 -3.34 -13.28 7.41
CA TYR A 513 -2.83 -14.66 7.46
C TYR A 513 -3.92 -15.69 7.20
N LEU A 514 -5.06 -15.55 7.91
CA LEU A 514 -6.22 -16.41 7.77
C LEU A 514 -6.77 -16.40 6.34
N THR A 515 -6.82 -15.22 5.71
CA THR A 515 -7.37 -15.07 4.35
C THR A 515 -6.61 -15.92 3.33
N VAL A 516 -5.28 -15.96 3.42
CA VAL A 516 -4.44 -16.76 2.53
C VAL A 516 -4.62 -18.26 2.79
N TYR A 517 -4.67 -18.68 4.06
CA TYR A 517 -4.94 -20.07 4.43
C TYR A 517 -6.31 -20.55 3.93
N VAL A 518 -7.36 -19.74 4.08
CA VAL A 518 -8.70 -20.05 3.57
C VAL A 518 -8.70 -20.19 2.05
N GLY A 519 -8.06 -19.26 1.34
CA GLY A 519 -7.92 -19.32 -0.12
C GLY A 519 -7.24 -20.61 -0.58
N LYS A 520 -6.15 -21.00 0.09
CA LYS A 520 -5.43 -22.25 -0.18
C LYS A 520 -6.29 -23.49 0.04
N GLN A 521 -6.96 -23.56 1.19
CA GLN A 521 -7.80 -24.71 1.54
C GLN A 521 -8.98 -24.88 0.60
N LEU A 522 -9.57 -23.77 0.11
CA LEU A 522 -10.60 -23.80 -0.92
C LEU A 522 -10.07 -24.25 -2.28
N ALA A 523 -8.91 -23.74 -2.71
CA ALA A 523 -8.27 -24.15 -3.97
C ALA A 523 -7.92 -25.64 -4.01
N GLU A 524 -7.64 -26.23 -2.85
CA GLU A 524 -7.37 -27.67 -2.71
C GLU A 524 -8.62 -28.51 -2.37
N ALA A 525 -9.80 -27.88 -2.27
CA ALA A 525 -11.05 -28.50 -1.86
C ALA A 525 -10.97 -29.25 -0.50
N LYS A 526 -10.26 -28.67 0.46
CA LYS A 526 -10.01 -29.21 1.82
C LYS A 526 -10.72 -28.46 2.95
N LEU A 527 -11.35 -27.32 2.66
CA LEU A 527 -12.02 -26.53 3.69
C LEU A 527 -13.41 -27.13 3.99
N GLU A 528 -13.59 -27.66 5.19
CA GLU A 528 -14.86 -28.19 5.70
C GLU A 528 -15.42 -27.29 6.80
N ASN A 529 -16.72 -27.39 7.11
CA ASN A 529 -17.31 -26.64 8.22
C ASN A 529 -16.87 -27.22 9.59
N GLY A 530 -16.89 -26.38 10.61
CA GLY A 530 -16.51 -26.71 11.99
C GLY A 530 -15.31 -25.91 12.46
N THR A 531 -14.76 -26.31 13.60
CA THR A 531 -13.60 -25.67 14.22
C THR A 531 -12.31 -26.27 13.67
N HIS A 532 -11.41 -25.42 13.16
CA HIS A 532 -10.15 -25.85 12.54
C HIS A 532 -8.94 -25.11 13.11
N THR A 533 -7.78 -25.75 13.00
CA THR A 533 -6.48 -25.09 13.12
C THR A 533 -5.96 -24.78 11.72
N LEU A 534 -5.69 -23.51 11.44
CA LEU A 534 -5.18 -23.03 10.16
C LEU A 534 -3.84 -22.33 10.41
N GLY A 535 -2.74 -23.03 10.14
CA GLY A 535 -1.39 -22.53 10.43
C GLY A 535 -1.18 -22.32 11.93
N ARG A 536 -0.74 -21.13 12.34
CA ARG A 536 -0.61 -20.74 13.76
C ARG A 536 -1.91 -20.35 14.44
N LEU A 537 -3.02 -20.26 13.71
CA LEU A 537 -4.33 -19.88 14.26
C LEU A 537 -5.10 -21.12 14.69
N GLU A 538 -5.40 -21.21 15.98
CA GLU A 538 -6.19 -22.28 16.57
C GLU A 538 -7.66 -21.85 16.73
N SER A 539 -8.57 -22.82 16.69
CA SER A 539 -10.00 -22.60 16.96
C SER A 539 -10.72 -21.65 15.98
N ILE A 540 -10.36 -21.70 14.70
CA ILE A 540 -11.04 -20.95 13.65
C ILE A 540 -12.37 -21.61 13.30
N GLU A 541 -13.45 -20.86 13.41
CA GLU A 541 -14.80 -21.34 13.09
C GLU A 541 -15.08 -21.17 11.59
N VAL A 542 -15.37 -22.27 10.91
CA VAL A 542 -15.77 -22.29 9.50
C VAL A 542 -17.25 -22.68 9.40
N SER A 543 -18.06 -21.79 8.86
CA SER A 543 -19.47 -22.03 8.56
C SER A 543 -19.67 -22.16 7.04
N ASP A 544 -20.91 -22.42 6.60
CA ASP A 544 -21.25 -22.49 5.16
C ASP A 544 -20.92 -21.20 4.41
N ASP A 545 -21.06 -20.05 5.05
CA ASP A 545 -20.98 -18.74 4.40
C ASP A 545 -19.69 -17.97 4.75
N GLU A 546 -19.23 -18.06 6.00
CA GLU A 546 -18.11 -17.29 6.53
C GLU A 546 -17.10 -18.14 7.32
N VAL A 547 -15.88 -17.61 7.42
CA VAL A 547 -14.80 -18.07 8.29
C VAL A 547 -14.52 -16.96 9.29
N LEU A 548 -14.68 -17.24 10.59
CA LEU A 548 -14.57 -16.25 11.64
C LEU A 548 -13.18 -16.29 12.29
N LEU A 549 -12.49 -15.16 12.29
CA LEU A 549 -11.21 -15.01 12.98
C LEU A 549 -11.37 -15.13 14.51
N GLY A 550 -12.40 -14.49 15.08
CA GLY A 550 -12.70 -14.61 16.49
C GLY A 550 -13.66 -13.54 17.01
N GLU A 551 -13.55 -13.26 18.30
CA GLU A 551 -14.31 -12.21 19.00
C GLU A 551 -13.59 -10.85 18.88
N PRO A 552 -14.33 -9.72 18.90
CA PRO A 552 -13.72 -8.40 18.91
C PRO A 552 -12.92 -8.18 20.22
N LEU A 553 -11.76 -7.56 20.09
CA LEU A 553 -10.88 -7.21 21.19
C LEU A 553 -11.16 -5.77 21.64
N VAL A 554 -11.24 -5.56 22.95
CA VAL A 554 -11.32 -4.21 23.54
C VAL A 554 -9.94 -3.81 24.05
N PHE A 555 -9.47 -2.68 23.58
CA PHE A 555 -8.19 -2.10 23.96
C PHE A 555 -8.40 -0.91 24.89
N ASP A 556 -7.65 -0.86 25.99
CA ASP A 556 -7.66 0.21 26.97
C ASP A 556 -6.27 0.38 27.60
N SER A 557 -6.15 1.26 28.60
CA SER A 557 -4.86 1.54 29.24
C SER A 557 -4.18 0.32 29.85
N GLU A 558 -4.92 -0.75 30.17
CA GLU A 558 -4.37 -1.95 30.80
C GLU A 558 -3.70 -2.89 29.79
N ASN A 559 -4.12 -2.88 28.52
CA ASN A 559 -3.65 -3.83 27.52
C ASN A 559 -3.14 -3.19 26.21
N ILE A 560 -3.22 -1.86 26.06
CA ILE A 560 -2.79 -1.14 24.84
C ILE A 560 -1.30 -1.33 24.53
N ASP A 561 -0.52 -1.66 25.54
CA ASP A 561 0.90 -1.93 25.43
C ASP A 561 1.21 -3.44 25.30
N ALA A 562 0.24 -4.37 25.36
CA ALA A 562 0.47 -5.84 25.34
C ALA A 562 1.30 -6.33 24.16
N ASP A 563 1.04 -5.83 22.96
CA ASP A 563 1.86 -6.11 21.80
C ASP A 563 3.25 -5.46 21.89
N SER A 564 3.31 -4.24 22.44
CA SER A 564 4.57 -3.53 22.67
C SER A 564 5.45 -4.22 23.72
N LEU A 565 4.85 -4.74 24.79
CA LEU A 565 5.53 -5.46 25.87
C LEU A 565 6.01 -6.82 25.37
N ARG A 566 5.20 -7.55 24.59
CA ARG A 566 5.64 -8.79 23.93
C ARG A 566 6.81 -8.53 22.99
N LYS A 567 6.75 -7.50 22.15
CA LYS A 567 7.84 -7.11 21.26
C LYS A 567 9.08 -6.66 22.02
N HIS A 568 8.91 -5.95 23.14
CA HIS A 568 10.01 -5.61 24.05
C HIS A 568 10.69 -6.88 24.59
N MET A 569 9.92 -7.80 25.17
CA MET A 569 10.44 -9.07 25.68
C MET A 569 11.13 -9.92 24.59
N LEU A 570 10.59 -9.94 23.35
CA LEU A 570 11.24 -10.60 22.21
C LEU A 570 12.56 -9.91 21.81
N ALA A 571 12.63 -8.58 21.86
CA ALA A 571 13.86 -7.84 21.57
C ALA A 571 14.94 -8.11 22.62
N VAL A 572 14.56 -8.16 23.90
CA VAL A 572 15.46 -8.52 25.01
C VAL A 572 15.90 -9.99 24.90
N GLU A 573 14.99 -10.91 24.58
CA GLU A 573 15.31 -12.31 24.29
C GLU A 573 16.37 -12.43 23.18
N ALA A 574 16.20 -11.72 22.06
CA ALA A 574 17.18 -11.75 20.96
C ALA A 574 18.57 -11.29 21.42
N GLY A 575 18.64 -10.23 22.21
CA GLY A 575 19.89 -9.76 22.82
C GLY A 575 20.52 -10.81 23.75
N MET A 576 19.70 -11.40 24.63
CA MET A 576 20.14 -12.43 25.56
C MET A 576 20.68 -13.67 24.85
N ARG A 577 19.98 -14.16 23.82
CA ARG A 577 20.42 -15.30 22.99
C ARG A 577 21.75 -15.01 22.30
N ALA A 578 21.89 -13.83 21.68
CA ALA A 578 23.11 -13.44 21.00
C ALA A 578 24.32 -13.34 21.97
N TYR A 579 24.12 -12.80 23.18
CA TYR A 579 25.17 -12.74 24.19
C TYR A 579 25.52 -14.12 24.77
N ALA A 580 24.53 -15.00 24.94
CA ALA A 580 24.78 -16.38 25.36
C ALA A 580 25.68 -17.11 24.35
N GLU A 581 25.43 -16.93 23.04
CA GLU A 581 26.32 -17.45 21.99
C GLU A 581 27.73 -16.84 22.07
N LYS A 582 27.84 -15.51 22.26
CA LYS A 582 29.13 -14.81 22.41
C LYS A 582 29.94 -15.33 23.60
N PHE A 583 29.28 -15.66 24.71
CA PHE A 583 29.92 -16.14 25.93
C PHE A 583 30.07 -17.67 26.00
N GLY A 584 29.48 -18.42 25.07
CA GLY A 584 29.51 -19.88 25.08
C GLY A 584 28.64 -20.50 26.18
N GLU A 585 27.53 -19.84 26.50
CA GLU A 585 26.57 -20.19 27.54
C GLU A 585 25.31 -20.87 26.97
N ASP A 586 24.36 -21.24 27.83
CA ASP A 586 23.09 -21.86 27.44
C ASP A 586 22.12 -20.84 26.80
N VAL A 587 22.05 -20.88 25.46
CA VAL A 587 21.25 -19.96 24.64
C VAL A 587 19.75 -20.03 24.97
N GLU A 588 19.20 -21.23 25.20
CA GLU A 588 17.78 -21.37 25.51
C GLU A 588 17.46 -20.80 26.89
N LYS A 589 18.30 -21.07 27.89
CA LYS A 589 18.10 -20.53 29.23
C LYS A 589 18.14 -19.00 29.23
N TRP A 590 19.12 -18.40 28.55
CA TRP A 590 19.25 -16.94 28.47
C TRP A 590 18.09 -16.32 27.68
N GLY A 591 17.65 -16.98 26.61
CA GLY A 591 16.46 -16.59 25.86
C GLY A 591 15.20 -16.58 26.73
N ILE A 592 14.98 -17.62 27.53
CA ILE A 592 13.85 -17.71 28.49
C ILE A 592 13.88 -16.54 29.48
N VAL A 593 15.06 -16.20 30.03
CA VAL A 593 15.20 -15.06 30.95
C VAL A 593 14.80 -13.75 30.26
N GLY A 594 15.31 -13.50 29.05
CA GLY A 594 14.95 -12.30 28.28
C GLY A 594 13.46 -12.24 27.91
N LEU A 595 12.86 -13.36 27.51
CA LEU A 595 11.45 -13.43 27.11
C LEU A 595 10.49 -13.26 28.29
N LEU A 596 10.89 -13.65 29.50
CA LEU A 596 10.02 -13.68 30.67
C LEU A 596 10.32 -12.59 31.70
N HIS A 597 11.29 -11.69 31.49
CA HIS A 597 11.68 -10.75 32.56
C HIS A 597 10.55 -9.79 32.98
N ASP A 598 9.74 -9.35 32.03
CA ASP A 598 8.71 -8.32 32.20
C ASP A 598 7.27 -8.84 32.05
N PHE A 599 7.07 -10.15 32.02
CA PHE A 599 5.74 -10.73 31.74
C PHE A 599 4.66 -10.35 32.78
N ASP A 600 5.08 -9.89 33.95
CA ASP A 600 4.22 -9.45 35.05
C ASP A 600 3.99 -7.93 35.07
N TYR A 601 4.76 -7.17 34.27
CA TYR A 601 4.82 -5.70 34.29
C TYR A 601 3.45 -5.05 34.03
N GLU A 602 2.71 -5.52 33.03
CA GLU A 602 1.39 -4.98 32.70
C GLU A 602 0.38 -5.06 33.84
N ARG A 603 0.42 -6.16 34.59
CA ARG A 603 -0.51 -6.40 35.69
C ARG A 603 -0.05 -5.73 36.98
N TRP A 604 1.27 -5.58 37.17
CA TRP A 604 1.86 -5.11 38.42
C TRP A 604 3.05 -4.15 38.21
N PRO A 605 2.89 -3.01 37.51
CA PRO A 605 4.02 -2.21 37.02
C PRO A 605 4.78 -1.44 38.11
N ASN A 606 4.24 -1.37 39.34
CA ASN A 606 4.77 -0.51 40.39
C ASN A 606 5.68 -1.29 41.34
N ALA A 607 6.76 -0.65 41.79
CA ALA A 607 7.56 -1.20 42.88
C ALA A 607 6.75 -1.24 44.20
N PRO A 608 6.89 -2.31 45.01
CA PRO A 608 7.81 -3.43 44.84
C PRO A 608 7.24 -4.63 44.06
N ASP A 609 6.06 -4.52 43.46
CA ASP A 609 5.31 -5.66 42.93
C ASP A 609 5.96 -6.30 41.70
N HIS A 610 6.42 -5.52 40.71
CA HIS A 610 7.21 -6.03 39.57
C HIS A 610 8.71 -5.91 39.84
N PRO A 611 9.51 -7.00 39.87
CA PRO A 611 9.23 -8.30 39.25
C PRO A 611 8.84 -9.41 40.25
N LEU A 612 8.44 -9.07 41.47
CA LEU A 612 8.20 -10.06 42.53
C LEU A 612 6.97 -10.95 42.26
N GLN A 613 5.89 -10.40 41.71
CA GLN A 613 4.69 -11.17 41.38
C GLN A 613 4.97 -12.17 40.26
N GLY A 614 5.73 -11.76 39.24
CA GLY A 614 6.19 -12.63 38.17
C GLY A 614 7.06 -13.77 38.71
N ALA A 615 8.01 -13.44 39.59
CA ALA A 615 8.87 -14.43 40.24
C ALA A 615 8.08 -15.49 41.03
N GLU A 616 7.02 -15.10 41.75
CA GLU A 616 6.15 -16.05 42.46
C GLU A 616 5.44 -17.02 41.50
N ILE A 617 4.94 -16.51 40.37
CA ILE A 617 4.28 -17.33 39.34
C ILE A 617 5.28 -18.31 38.70
N LEU A 618 6.49 -17.85 38.38
CA LEU A 618 7.53 -18.68 37.79
C LEU A 618 8.00 -19.78 38.76
N ALA A 619 8.16 -19.45 40.04
CA ALA A 619 8.47 -20.42 41.09
C ALA A 619 7.36 -21.49 41.22
N ALA A 620 6.09 -21.08 41.22
CA ALA A 620 4.95 -21.99 41.27
C ALA A 620 4.86 -22.92 40.04
N ARG A 621 5.40 -22.48 38.89
CA ARG A 621 5.50 -23.27 37.65
C ARG A 621 6.77 -24.12 37.55
N GLY A 622 7.65 -24.07 38.55
CA GLY A 622 8.85 -24.90 38.62
C GLY A 622 10.03 -24.40 37.78
N TYR A 623 10.09 -23.11 37.45
CA TYR A 623 11.27 -22.53 36.80
C TYR A 623 12.50 -22.55 37.73
N PRO A 624 13.72 -22.73 37.18
CA PRO A 624 14.95 -22.76 37.97
C PRO A 624 15.20 -21.47 38.79
N GLU A 625 15.81 -21.62 39.97
CA GLU A 625 16.10 -20.47 40.86
C GLU A 625 17.05 -19.45 40.23
N ASP A 626 18.00 -19.87 39.40
CA ASP A 626 18.93 -19.00 38.68
C ASP A 626 18.22 -18.13 37.61
N VAL A 627 17.20 -18.67 36.94
CA VAL A 627 16.34 -17.92 36.01
C VAL A 627 15.53 -16.86 36.77
N ILE A 628 14.90 -17.25 37.87
CA ILE A 628 14.09 -16.34 38.70
C ILE A 628 14.97 -15.27 39.34
N TYR A 629 16.19 -15.62 39.75
CA TYR A 629 17.17 -14.66 40.29
C TYR A 629 17.56 -13.62 39.24
N ALA A 630 17.93 -14.06 38.03
CA ALA A 630 18.29 -13.15 36.94
C ALA A 630 17.14 -12.19 36.63
N ILE A 631 15.91 -12.70 36.51
CA ILE A 631 14.71 -11.87 36.33
C ILE A 631 14.58 -10.87 37.49
N LYS A 632 14.66 -11.28 38.76
CA LYS A 632 14.56 -10.32 39.87
C LYS A 632 15.67 -9.26 39.87
N SER A 633 16.86 -9.60 39.39
CA SER A 633 18.03 -8.72 39.45
C SER A 633 18.01 -7.54 38.48
N HIS A 634 17.07 -7.50 37.51
CA HIS A 634 16.92 -6.33 36.64
C HIS A 634 16.29 -5.13 37.39
N ALA A 635 15.62 -5.37 38.52
CA ALA A 635 15.09 -4.32 39.38
C ALA A 635 16.12 -3.81 40.41
N ASP A 636 16.68 -2.62 40.16
CA ASP A 636 17.71 -1.99 41.01
C ASP A 636 17.29 -1.73 42.46
N TYR A 637 15.98 -1.69 42.75
CA TYR A 637 15.47 -1.40 44.08
C TYR A 637 15.38 -2.63 44.99
N LEU A 638 15.75 -3.84 44.50
CA LEU A 638 15.81 -5.07 45.28
C LEU A 638 17.24 -5.32 45.83
N PRO A 639 17.57 -4.88 47.05
CA PRO A 639 18.93 -4.94 47.58
C PRO A 639 19.45 -6.37 47.79
N ASP A 640 18.54 -7.34 47.93
CA ASP A 640 18.86 -8.74 48.18
C ASP A 640 19.13 -9.53 46.88
N CYS A 641 19.02 -8.88 45.71
CA CYS A 641 19.17 -9.51 44.40
C CYS A 641 20.17 -8.75 43.50
N PRO A 642 21.43 -8.55 43.95
CA PRO A 642 22.43 -7.86 43.13
C PRO A 642 22.73 -8.63 41.85
N ARG A 643 23.09 -7.94 40.77
CA ARG A 643 23.59 -8.59 39.54
C ARG A 643 24.97 -9.18 39.79
N VAL A 644 25.12 -10.50 39.73
CA VAL A 644 26.39 -11.19 40.00
C VAL A 644 26.87 -11.97 38.78
N SER A 645 25.96 -12.71 38.15
CA SER A 645 26.28 -13.58 37.02
C SER A 645 26.36 -12.80 35.70
N PRO A 646 27.04 -13.33 34.67
CA PRO A 646 26.99 -12.76 33.32
C PRO A 646 25.55 -12.64 32.78
N MET A 647 24.66 -13.58 33.11
CA MET A 647 23.26 -13.57 32.67
C MET A 647 22.49 -12.40 33.28
N ASP A 648 22.65 -12.15 34.58
CA ASP A 648 22.01 -11.05 35.33
C ASP A 648 22.41 -9.69 34.75
N LYS A 649 23.71 -9.53 34.51
CA LYS A 649 24.31 -8.32 33.94
C LYS A 649 23.86 -8.09 32.50
N THR A 650 23.76 -9.17 31.72
CA THR A 650 23.32 -9.11 30.32
C THR A 650 21.86 -8.71 30.24
N LEU A 651 20.99 -9.28 31.08
CA LEU A 651 19.57 -8.94 31.09
C LEU A 651 19.38 -7.43 31.31
N TYR A 652 19.99 -6.91 32.37
CA TYR A 652 19.90 -5.49 32.71
C TYR A 652 20.48 -4.57 31.63
N ALA A 653 21.57 -4.99 30.97
CA ALA A 653 22.15 -4.21 29.87
C ALA A 653 21.25 -4.17 28.63
N CYS A 654 20.63 -5.31 28.29
CA CYS A 654 19.78 -5.44 27.11
C CYS A 654 18.43 -4.73 27.28
N ASP A 655 17.82 -4.77 28.45
CA ASP A 655 16.44 -4.33 28.72
C ASP A 655 16.14 -2.89 28.22
N GLU A 656 16.64 -1.87 28.93
CA GLU A 656 16.38 -0.46 28.58
C GLU A 656 16.92 -0.09 27.19
N LEU A 657 18.01 -0.72 26.75
CA LEU A 657 18.59 -0.43 25.44
C LEU A 657 17.75 -0.99 24.29
N ALA A 658 17.17 -2.18 24.43
CA ALA A 658 16.29 -2.78 23.43
C ALA A 658 15.06 -1.90 23.20
N GLY A 659 14.40 -1.46 24.28
CA GLY A 659 13.29 -0.51 24.20
C GLY A 659 13.68 0.80 23.51
N PHE A 660 14.88 1.33 23.80
CA PHE A 660 15.36 2.55 23.17
C PHE A 660 15.68 2.39 21.68
N ILE A 661 16.33 1.28 21.28
CA ILE A 661 16.61 0.97 19.87
C ILE A 661 15.32 0.83 19.08
N THR A 662 14.32 0.13 19.63
CA THR A 662 12.97 0.02 19.07
C THR A 662 12.37 1.40 18.81
N ALA A 663 12.40 2.29 19.81
CA ALA A 663 11.90 3.65 19.63
C ALA A 663 12.63 4.43 18.52
N VAL A 664 13.95 4.24 18.38
CA VAL A 664 14.74 4.86 17.31
C VAL A 664 14.42 4.27 15.95
N ALA A 665 14.17 2.96 15.86
CA ALA A 665 13.83 2.26 14.63
C ALA A 665 12.43 2.66 14.11
N VAL A 666 11.42 2.72 14.99
CA VAL A 666 10.03 3.06 14.62
C VAL A 666 9.89 4.44 13.96
N ILE A 667 10.72 5.41 14.33
CA ILE A 667 10.66 6.76 13.74
C ILE A 667 11.47 6.89 12.43
N ARG A 668 12.13 5.82 11.98
CA ARG A 668 12.89 5.81 10.72
C ARG A 668 12.02 5.22 9.61
N PRO A 669 12.09 5.77 8.40
CA PRO A 669 11.37 5.21 7.25
C PRO A 669 11.91 3.85 6.79
N THR A 670 13.08 3.41 7.30
CA THR A 670 13.69 2.11 6.99
C THR A 670 13.72 1.18 8.21
N GLY A 671 12.87 1.44 9.23
CA GLY A 671 12.81 0.63 10.45
C GLY A 671 14.16 0.47 11.17
N ILE A 672 14.50 -0.75 11.56
CA ILE A 672 15.81 -1.10 12.13
C ILE A 672 16.89 -1.30 11.07
N GLU A 673 16.50 -1.52 9.81
CA GLU A 673 17.42 -1.79 8.71
C GLU A 673 18.42 -0.62 8.53
N GLY A 674 19.70 -0.97 8.45
CA GLY A 674 20.80 0.00 8.36
C GLY A 674 20.94 0.94 9.57
N LEU A 675 20.31 0.66 10.72
CA LEU A 675 20.50 1.42 11.95
C LEU A 675 21.96 1.32 12.40
N LYS A 676 22.51 2.42 12.92
CA LYS A 676 23.89 2.49 13.41
C LYS A 676 23.96 3.16 14.78
N PRO A 677 24.94 2.80 15.64
CA PRO A 677 25.10 3.33 17.00
C PRO A 677 25.11 4.86 17.06
N LYS A 678 25.71 5.52 16.07
CA LYS A 678 25.73 6.98 15.99
C LYS A 678 24.33 7.61 15.99
N SER A 679 23.35 6.98 15.34
CA SER A 679 21.96 7.43 15.29
C SER A 679 21.28 7.27 16.65
N VAL A 680 21.49 6.12 17.29
CA VAL A 680 20.98 5.81 18.64
C VAL A 680 21.56 6.80 19.66
N LYS A 681 22.88 6.99 19.68
CA LYS A 681 23.54 7.97 20.58
C LYS A 681 23.11 9.41 20.35
N LYS A 682 22.83 9.79 19.10
CA LYS A 682 22.29 11.12 18.80
C LYS A 682 20.93 11.31 19.48
N LYS A 683 20.12 10.25 19.53
CA LYS A 683 18.81 10.24 20.19
C LYS A 683 18.91 10.16 21.71
N LEU A 684 19.88 9.41 22.27
CA LEU A 684 20.12 9.36 23.72
C LEU A 684 20.36 10.75 24.31
N LYS A 685 21.00 11.66 23.56
CA LYS A 685 21.24 13.06 23.97
C LYS A 685 19.97 13.94 23.99
N GLN A 686 18.89 13.49 23.37
CA GLN A 686 17.62 14.22 23.31
C GLN A 686 16.73 13.78 24.47
N LYS A 687 16.72 14.53 25.58
CA LYS A 687 15.95 14.17 26.79
C LYS A 687 14.44 13.99 26.55
N SER A 688 13.87 14.68 25.57
CA SER A 688 12.45 14.56 25.22
C SER A 688 12.12 13.32 24.40
N PHE A 689 13.11 12.66 23.79
CA PHE A 689 12.90 11.48 22.96
C PHE A 689 12.93 10.21 23.83
N ALA A 690 11.87 9.41 23.78
CA ALA A 690 11.67 8.23 24.64
C ALA A 690 11.95 8.56 26.12
N ALA A 691 11.28 9.59 26.64
CA ALA A 691 11.56 10.17 27.96
C ALA A 691 11.35 9.19 29.14
N ALA A 692 10.60 8.11 28.93
CA ALA A 692 10.38 7.06 29.92
C ALA A 692 11.59 6.13 30.11
N VAL A 693 12.45 5.98 29.09
CA VAL A 693 13.63 5.11 29.13
C VAL A 693 14.72 5.78 29.96
N ASN A 694 15.33 5.07 30.91
CA ASN A 694 16.38 5.61 31.76
C ASN A 694 17.77 5.55 31.07
N ARG A 695 18.38 6.72 30.86
CA ARG A 695 19.69 6.84 30.18
C ARG A 695 20.85 6.35 31.04
N ASP A 696 20.71 6.46 32.37
CA ASP A 696 21.75 6.04 33.30
C ASP A 696 21.83 4.51 33.33
N ASP A 697 20.70 3.82 33.19
CA ASP A 697 20.63 2.36 33.21
C ASP A 697 21.24 1.75 31.94
N ILE A 698 21.01 2.36 30.76
CA ILE A 698 21.72 1.98 29.51
C ILE A 698 23.24 2.10 29.67
N THR A 699 23.71 3.18 30.32
CA THR A 699 25.15 3.42 30.49
C THR A 699 25.74 2.42 31.48
N ARG A 700 25.06 2.22 32.62
CA ARG A 700 25.44 1.29 33.68
C ARG A 700 25.43 -0.16 33.20
N GLY A 701 24.45 -0.56 32.37
CA GLY A 701 24.39 -1.89 31.81
C GLY A 701 25.60 -2.24 30.95
N ALA A 702 26.05 -1.31 30.10
CA ALA A 702 27.29 -1.49 29.34
C ALA A 702 28.52 -1.56 30.25
N GLU A 703 28.57 -0.77 31.33
CA GLU A 703 29.64 -0.80 32.33
C GLU A 703 29.66 -2.12 33.12
N ASP A 704 28.50 -2.63 33.55
CA ASP A 704 28.35 -3.89 34.29
C ASP A 704 28.81 -5.10 33.45
N LEU A 705 28.63 -5.03 32.13
CA LEU A 705 29.13 -5.98 31.13
C LEU A 705 30.59 -5.76 30.73
N GLU A 706 31.23 -4.68 31.17
CA GLU A 706 32.59 -4.30 30.80
C GLU A 706 32.79 -4.13 29.28
N VAL A 707 31.77 -3.66 28.56
CA VAL A 707 31.80 -3.44 27.11
C VAL A 707 31.69 -1.95 26.75
N ASP A 708 32.26 -1.57 25.59
CA ASP A 708 32.04 -0.22 25.07
C ASP A 708 30.57 -0.05 24.63
N LEU A 709 29.99 1.11 24.95
CA LEU A 709 28.59 1.40 24.65
C LEU A 709 28.28 1.36 23.14
N ASP A 710 29.21 1.76 22.26
CA ASP A 710 28.98 1.62 20.80
C ASP A 710 28.98 0.16 20.37
N GLU A 711 29.84 -0.66 20.96
CA GLU A 711 29.85 -2.11 20.70
C GLU A 711 28.55 -2.74 21.17
N HIS A 712 28.09 -2.42 22.38
CA HIS A 712 26.83 -2.94 22.92
C HIS A 712 25.62 -2.52 22.06
N ILE A 713 25.54 -1.25 21.67
CA ILE A 713 24.48 -0.76 20.78
C ILE A 713 24.51 -1.49 19.43
N GLN A 714 25.68 -1.65 18.81
CA GLN A 714 25.77 -2.35 17.52
C GLN A 714 25.35 -3.81 17.66
N PHE A 715 25.81 -4.47 18.73
CA PHE A 715 25.50 -5.87 19.00
C PHE A 715 23.99 -6.10 19.16
N LEU A 716 23.31 -5.23 19.92
CA LEU A 716 21.88 -5.34 20.12
C LEU A 716 21.07 -4.99 18.86
N ILE A 717 21.53 -4.02 18.06
CA ILE A 717 20.95 -3.75 16.72
C ILE A 717 21.01 -5.00 15.85
N ASP A 718 22.16 -5.67 15.79
CA ASP A 718 22.35 -6.84 14.92
C ASP A 718 21.46 -8.01 15.37
N ALA A 719 21.37 -8.26 16.68
CA ALA A 719 20.49 -9.27 17.25
C ALA A 719 19.01 -9.00 16.96
N MET A 720 18.54 -7.77 17.19
CA MET A 720 17.16 -7.38 16.91
C MET A 720 16.83 -7.36 15.41
N THR A 721 17.81 -7.07 14.55
CA THR A 721 17.63 -7.09 13.09
C THR A 721 17.31 -8.51 12.59
N ALA A 722 17.87 -9.54 13.22
CA ALA A 722 17.60 -10.93 12.85
C ALA A 722 16.14 -11.37 13.08
N ILE A 723 15.43 -10.70 13.98
CA ILE A 723 14.00 -10.93 14.27
C ILE A 723 13.13 -9.72 13.94
N ALA A 724 13.62 -8.82 13.06
CA ALA A 724 12.95 -7.57 12.76
C ALA A 724 11.47 -7.71 12.34
N PRO A 725 11.05 -8.73 11.55
CA PRO A 725 9.64 -8.92 11.23
C PRO A 725 8.77 -9.15 12.48
N GLN A 726 9.22 -10.02 13.38
CA GLN A 726 8.50 -10.33 14.62
C GLN A 726 8.37 -9.12 15.55
N LEU A 727 9.36 -8.21 15.50
CA LEU A 727 9.36 -6.97 16.26
C LEU A 727 8.52 -5.86 15.60
N GLY A 728 7.99 -6.07 14.39
CA GLY A 728 7.40 -5.00 13.57
C GLY A 728 8.40 -3.89 13.23
N LEU A 729 9.68 -4.24 13.13
CA LEU A 729 10.79 -3.33 12.83
C LEU A 729 11.41 -3.58 11.45
N ALA A 730 10.93 -4.61 10.74
CA ALA A 730 11.28 -4.86 9.35
C ALA A 730 10.72 -3.76 8.45
N ASN A 731 11.38 -3.58 7.31
CA ASN A 731 10.92 -2.66 6.30
C ASN A 731 9.73 -3.32 5.59
N SER A 732 8.59 -2.63 5.43
CA SER A 732 7.45 -3.11 4.62
C SER A 732 7.74 -3.08 3.10
N ALA A 733 9.02 -3.19 2.73
CA ALA A 733 9.57 -2.90 1.41
C ALA A 733 10.49 -4.03 0.87
N GLU A 734 10.40 -5.23 1.42
CA GLU A 734 11.10 -6.43 0.92
C GLU A 734 10.08 -7.50 0.49
N GLU A 735 9.67 -7.45 -0.78
CA GLU A 735 9.70 -8.57 -1.76
C GLU A 735 9.41 -8.05 -3.18
#